data_AF-A0A1F4XDM8-F1
#
_entry.id   AF-A0A1F4XDM8-F1
#
_cell.length_a   1.000
_cell.length_b   1.000
_cell.length_c   1.000
_cell.angle_alpha   90.00
_cell.angle_beta   90.00
_cell.angle_gamma   90.00
#
_symmetry.space_group_name_H-M   'P 1'
#
loop_
_entity.id
_entity.type
_entity.pdbx_description
1 polymer ?
#
loop_
_entity_poly.entity_id
_entity_poly.type
_entity_poly.pdbx_seq_one_letter_code
_entity_poly.pdbx_strand_id
1 'polypeptide(L)'
;MISLIKIFKLRWLLTNFTGAKMSAYKAGPQTILSVIFLGVVFFYSLSLSQTVLFNNKINSDISVDFHNEQQIMINPTNPANIVAVWRDFRWGYRQVGVGYSTDGGENWTDKLIGFQINPFEWESDPGLTVDRLGNFYAVTLCFNEAAPTSGICIYKSADGGVNWAGPVIVDSGKAFEDKELMTCDRTGGIYDGNLYISWTRFSMIYPGVPIFFTASTNGGVDWTSPQQLSADSAGAQWSVPVVGADGEVYVAWVQYGFPGHIVFSKSSDGGNNFSAPLEIFPVSEEFFVLNGGIQVFSYPALASDISASPYRGNLYLAYMDRTPFGDEDIFFSTSTDQGETWSTPLRINDDPSDNRADQFHPWVCVNQDGVISVIFYDRRNDPNNLLFDVYMTQSYDGGKTFTANKRVTTVSSYPLVLLSNSLSQHSREVHTAYYSNLPLAVSPLGGLLGEYIGISSSGFQNNLVWTDTREGHQNIYTAKVITKLLIPKLISPTSASHITDNTPILVWQDFSYYDTVSFYRLQYSLDKNFATGVQTFSGLTDTMWADSLVFAETTYYWRVQSFNKHGDSSGYQEVPFSFSVDATAPSAPVLIAPLDTTGDPTPLFRWSAVSASKSFESYKPQTASPVRYTWQLAQDTAFTFNLITVSDLINYSYQLPDSQSLDTGQTYFWRVKAYDLAGNQSNFTVPTKFEVWGYIPGDATGDKKINLSDVVYIINYIFKNGPVPKINPLSGDANCNGKINLPDVTYLINFIFKSGPFPCT
;
A
#
# COMPACT_ATOMS: atom_id res chain seq x y z
N MET A 1 -42.91 -11.37 20.08
CA MET A 1 -43.40 -10.16 20.79
C MET A 1 -42.16 -9.42 21.32
N ILE A 2 -41.84 -8.22 20.79
CA ILE A 2 -41.00 -7.15 21.42
C ILE A 2 -39.50 -7.53 21.67
N SER A 3 -38.43 -6.87 21.18
CA SER A 3 -38.02 -5.44 20.99
C SER A 3 -37.61 -4.75 22.34
N LEU A 4 -36.76 -3.73 22.50
CA LEU A 4 -36.09 -2.70 21.66
C LEU A 4 -34.56 -2.69 21.96
N ILE A 5 -33.65 -2.35 21.03
CA ILE A 5 -33.13 -0.99 20.71
C ILE A 5 -32.74 -0.13 21.94
N LYS A 6 -31.50 0.39 21.96
CA LYS A 6 -31.21 1.76 22.45
C LYS A 6 -30.04 2.42 21.71
N ILE A 7 -30.41 3.16 20.66
CA ILE A 7 -29.58 4.16 19.98
C ILE A 7 -29.49 5.41 20.86
N PHE A 8 -28.36 6.13 20.83
CA PHE A 8 -28.28 7.51 21.36
C PHE A 8 -27.71 8.49 20.32
N LYS A 9 -28.62 9.35 19.83
CA LYS A 9 -28.41 10.72 19.35
C LYS A 9 -27.29 11.01 18.32
N LEU A 10 -27.68 11.00 17.05
CA LEU A 10 -27.47 12.20 16.21
C LEU A 10 -28.84 12.84 15.99
N ARG A 11 -29.04 14.08 16.45
CA ARG A 11 -30.31 14.81 16.30
C ARG A 11 -30.06 16.28 15.98
N TRP A 12 -29.38 16.53 14.87
CA TRP A 12 -29.19 17.87 14.31
C TRP A 12 -28.96 17.77 12.80
N LEU A 13 -30.00 18.11 12.02
CA LEU A 13 -30.10 18.25 10.55
C LEU A 13 -31.43 17.66 10.04
N LEU A 14 -32.57 18.24 10.45
CA LEU A 14 -33.86 18.12 9.74
C LEU A 14 -34.89 19.16 10.20
N THR A 15 -34.46 20.42 10.32
CA THR A 15 -35.34 21.58 10.51
C THR A 15 -34.77 22.79 9.76
N ASN A 16 -34.94 22.81 8.43
CA ASN A 16 -34.95 24.02 7.57
C ASN A 16 -35.19 23.65 6.10
N PHE A 17 -36.40 23.17 5.78
CA PHE A 17 -36.95 23.19 4.41
C PHE A 17 -38.48 23.27 4.46
N THR A 18 -39.00 24.45 4.81
CA THR A 18 -40.40 24.81 4.60
C THR A 18 -40.50 25.72 3.38
N GLY A 19 -41.06 25.22 2.26
CA GLY A 19 -41.42 26.13 1.15
C GLY A 19 -41.30 25.64 -0.29
N ALA A 20 -41.73 24.42 -0.63
CA ALA A 20 -42.12 24.12 -2.03
C ALA A 20 -43.20 23.02 -2.08
N LYS A 21 -44.23 23.21 -2.90
CA LYS A 21 -45.26 22.20 -3.14
C LYS A 21 -44.72 21.11 -4.09
N MET A 22 -44.54 19.88 -3.61
CA MET A 22 -44.46 18.71 -4.49
C MET A 22 -45.86 18.13 -4.71
N SER A 23 -46.26 18.02 -5.97
CA SER A 23 -47.40 17.19 -6.38
C SER A 23 -47.02 15.71 -6.28
N ALA A 24 -48.00 14.86 -5.98
CA ALA A 24 -47.76 13.43 -5.78
C ALA A 24 -47.49 12.72 -7.12
N TYR A 25 -46.23 12.42 -7.41
CA TYR A 25 -45.87 11.42 -8.42
C TYR A 25 -45.95 10.02 -7.81
N LYS A 26 -46.84 9.17 -8.34
CA LYS A 26 -46.88 7.74 -8.02
C LYS A 26 -45.75 7.03 -8.79
N ALA A 27 -44.59 6.88 -8.16
CA ALA A 27 -43.55 5.97 -8.64
C ALA A 27 -43.98 4.51 -8.41
N GLY A 28 -43.78 3.64 -9.40
CA GLY A 28 -44.13 2.23 -9.32
C GLY A 28 -43.05 1.38 -8.65
N PRO A 29 -43.31 0.08 -8.36
CA PRO A 29 -42.35 -0.79 -7.67
C PRO A 29 -40.98 -0.91 -8.36
N GLN A 30 -40.97 -0.83 -9.70
CA GLN A 30 -39.76 -0.87 -10.54
C GLN A 30 -38.78 0.28 -10.20
N THR A 31 -39.28 1.46 -9.87
CA THR A 31 -38.44 2.65 -9.61
C THR A 31 -37.72 2.58 -8.26
N ILE A 32 -38.16 1.72 -7.34
CA ILE A 32 -37.58 1.59 -6.00
C ILE A 32 -36.37 0.65 -6.00
N LEU A 33 -36.37 -0.40 -6.82
CA LEU A 33 -35.20 -1.28 -6.98
C LEU A 33 -34.01 -0.56 -7.62
N SER A 34 -34.23 0.25 -8.66
CA SER A 34 -33.15 1.02 -9.29
C SER A 34 -32.48 2.02 -8.33
N VAL A 35 -33.25 2.63 -7.42
CA VAL A 35 -32.72 3.57 -6.41
C VAL A 35 -31.96 2.85 -5.29
N ILE A 36 -32.37 1.64 -4.91
CA ILE A 36 -31.64 0.82 -3.93
C ILE A 36 -30.33 0.29 -4.54
N PHE A 37 -30.31 -0.08 -5.82
CA PHE A 37 -29.08 -0.51 -6.50
C PHE A 37 -28.09 0.64 -6.67
N LEU A 38 -28.55 1.84 -7.06
CA LEU A 38 -27.72 3.07 -7.02
C LEU A 38 -27.18 3.35 -5.61
N GLY A 39 -28.01 3.15 -4.58
CA GLY A 39 -27.63 3.36 -3.18
C GLY A 39 -26.53 2.42 -2.68
N VAL A 40 -26.56 1.14 -3.06
CA VAL A 40 -25.52 0.17 -2.69
C VAL A 40 -24.20 0.45 -3.42
N VAL A 41 -24.25 0.87 -4.70
CA VAL A 41 -23.06 1.36 -5.42
C VAL A 41 -22.49 2.62 -4.76
N PHE A 42 -23.35 3.56 -4.32
CA PHE A 42 -22.92 4.76 -3.60
C PHE A 42 -22.25 4.49 -2.24
N PHE A 43 -22.60 3.39 -1.57
CA PHE A 43 -21.95 2.97 -0.32
C PHE A 43 -20.59 2.29 -0.55
N TYR A 44 -20.37 1.64 -1.70
CA TYR A 44 -19.04 1.18 -2.08
C TYR A 44 -18.15 2.32 -2.62
N SER A 45 -18.72 3.31 -3.32
CA SER A 45 -17.96 4.50 -3.77
C SER A 45 -17.64 5.50 -2.65
N LEU A 46 -18.02 5.20 -1.40
CA LEU A 46 -17.64 5.96 -0.20
C LEU A 46 -16.43 5.36 0.55
N SER A 47 -15.84 4.26 0.07
CA SER A 47 -14.40 4.04 0.33
C SER A 47 -13.65 5.05 -0.53
N LEU A 48 -13.29 6.17 0.12
CA LEU A 48 -12.66 7.34 -0.49
C LEU A 48 -11.54 6.96 -1.44
N SER A 49 -11.46 7.69 -2.56
CA SER A 49 -10.25 7.79 -3.36
C SER A 49 -9.10 8.27 -2.46
N GLN A 50 -8.33 7.32 -1.95
CA GLN A 50 -6.98 7.56 -1.48
C GLN A 50 -6.06 7.00 -2.55
N THR A 51 -5.57 7.91 -3.39
CA THR A 51 -4.22 7.76 -3.92
C THR A 51 -3.29 7.60 -2.71
N VAL A 52 -2.80 6.38 -2.48
CA VAL A 52 -2.12 6.07 -1.23
C VAL A 52 -0.68 6.57 -1.26
N LEU A 53 -0.51 7.85 -0.93
CA LEU A 53 0.73 8.35 -0.35
C LEU A 53 0.92 7.66 1.00
N PHE A 54 1.66 6.56 0.99
CA PHE A 54 2.15 5.95 2.21
C PHE A 54 3.17 6.90 2.85
N ASN A 55 2.82 7.47 3.99
CA ASN A 55 3.77 8.11 4.89
C ASN A 55 4.16 7.05 5.93
N ASN A 56 5.31 6.41 5.73
CA ASN A 56 5.76 5.31 6.58
C ASN A 56 6.73 5.86 7.64
N LYS A 57 6.48 5.56 8.93
CA LYS A 57 7.49 5.71 9.99
C LYS A 57 8.60 4.67 9.74
N ILE A 58 9.87 5.08 9.73
CA ILE A 58 11.00 4.19 9.40
C ILE A 58 11.92 3.84 10.57
N ASN A 59 11.90 4.62 11.65
CA ASN A 59 12.55 4.24 12.91
C ASN A 59 11.65 3.23 13.66
N SER A 60 12.15 2.04 14.00
CA SER A 60 11.40 1.03 14.79
C SER A 60 11.28 1.38 16.28
N ASP A 61 11.53 2.63 16.64
CA ASP A 61 11.57 3.03 18.04
C ASP A 61 10.18 3.02 18.70
N ILE A 62 10.18 2.43 19.90
CA ILE A 62 9.06 2.31 20.82
C ILE A 62 9.22 3.25 22.04
N SER A 63 10.36 3.96 22.14
CA SER A 63 10.55 5.03 23.10
C SER A 63 9.67 6.26 22.75
N VAL A 64 9.75 7.27 23.61
CA VAL A 64 9.08 8.56 23.46
C VAL A 64 10.06 9.68 23.10
N ASP A 65 11.32 9.32 22.84
CA ASP A 65 12.42 10.22 22.55
C ASP A 65 12.39 10.68 21.07
N PHE A 66 13.12 11.75 20.77
CA PHE A 66 13.00 12.48 19.51
C PHE A 66 13.97 11.97 18.45
N HIS A 67 13.59 12.11 17.18
CA HIS A 67 14.41 11.72 16.04
C HIS A 67 14.30 12.81 14.98
N ASN A 68 15.41 13.26 14.40
CA ASN A 68 15.41 14.32 13.38
C ASN A 68 16.74 14.39 12.60
N GLU A 69 16.89 15.42 11.74
CA GLU A 69 18.07 15.66 10.89
C GLU A 69 18.42 14.44 10.02
N GLN A 70 17.81 14.37 8.84
CA GLN A 70 17.75 13.16 8.04
C GLN A 70 18.14 13.37 6.59
N GLN A 71 18.87 12.40 6.04
CA GLN A 71 19.14 12.29 4.60
C GLN A 71 18.77 10.91 4.08
N ILE A 72 18.46 10.83 2.78
CA ILE A 72 18.03 9.62 2.07
C ILE A 72 18.71 9.56 0.71
N MET A 73 19.16 8.38 0.30
CA MET A 73 19.80 8.15 -0.99
C MET A 73 19.26 6.86 -1.64
N ILE A 74 18.88 6.95 -2.91
CA ILE A 74 18.54 5.80 -3.75
C ILE A 74 19.84 5.21 -4.34
N ASN A 75 19.98 3.89 -4.33
CA ASN A 75 21.11 3.20 -4.96
C ASN A 75 21.05 3.40 -6.49
N PRO A 76 22.07 4.01 -7.13
CA PRO A 76 22.05 4.31 -8.56
C PRO A 76 22.06 3.05 -9.46
N THR A 77 22.44 1.89 -8.91
CA THR A 77 22.43 0.61 -9.62
C THR A 77 21.13 -0.18 -9.43
N ASN A 78 20.33 0.16 -8.42
CA ASN A 78 19.11 -0.54 -8.06
C ASN A 78 18.12 0.39 -7.33
N PRO A 79 17.17 1.05 -8.03
CA PRO A 79 16.22 1.97 -7.41
C PRO A 79 15.27 1.37 -6.37
N ALA A 80 15.22 0.04 -6.23
CA ALA A 80 14.52 -0.62 -5.14
C ALA A 80 15.33 -0.61 -3.82
N ASN A 81 16.64 -0.44 -3.88
CA ASN A 81 17.49 -0.30 -2.70
C ASN A 81 17.68 1.19 -2.34
N ILE A 82 17.30 1.53 -1.12
CA ILE A 82 17.29 2.90 -0.59
C ILE A 82 17.84 2.86 0.82
N VAL A 83 18.63 3.87 1.20
CA VAL A 83 19.18 4.04 2.55
C VAL A 83 18.82 5.43 3.06
N ALA A 84 18.49 5.53 4.34
CA ALA A 84 18.30 6.79 5.07
C ALA A 84 19.11 6.79 6.37
N VAL A 85 19.49 7.97 6.84
CA VAL A 85 20.17 8.21 8.13
C VAL A 85 19.44 9.31 8.90
N TRP A 86 19.55 9.31 10.24
CA TRP A 86 18.98 10.34 11.11
C TRP A 86 19.65 10.39 12.49
N ARG A 87 19.51 11.51 13.21
CA ARG A 87 19.77 11.57 14.66
C ARG A 87 18.71 10.76 15.40
N ASP A 88 19.16 9.80 16.19
CA ASP A 88 18.32 8.88 16.95
C ASP A 88 18.61 9.03 18.45
N PHE A 89 17.56 9.04 19.26
CA PHE A 89 17.67 9.23 20.71
C PHE A 89 17.01 8.10 21.50
N ARG A 90 16.72 6.93 20.89
CA ARG A 90 15.96 5.83 21.52
C ARG A 90 16.53 5.27 22.83
N TRP A 91 17.77 5.64 23.17
CA TRP A 91 18.45 5.29 24.44
C TRP A 91 18.64 6.48 25.40
N GLY A 92 18.00 7.63 25.15
CA GLY A 92 18.08 8.84 25.99
C GLY A 92 19.36 9.67 25.82
N TYR A 93 20.09 9.50 24.72
CA TYR A 93 21.23 10.33 24.30
C TYR A 93 21.41 10.23 22.78
N ARG A 94 22.28 11.06 22.19
CA ARG A 94 22.49 11.12 20.72
C ARG A 94 23.19 9.85 20.19
N GLN A 95 22.58 9.22 19.18
CA GLN A 95 23.20 8.24 18.28
C GLN A 95 22.82 8.56 16.83
N VAL A 96 23.37 7.79 15.88
CA VAL A 96 22.95 7.78 14.48
C VAL A 96 22.14 6.53 14.18
N GLY A 97 20.90 6.73 13.75
CA GLY A 97 20.04 5.70 13.18
C GLY A 97 20.27 5.58 11.68
N VAL A 98 20.22 4.35 11.18
CA VAL A 98 20.28 4.02 9.75
C VAL A 98 19.13 3.09 9.40
N GLY A 99 18.46 3.37 8.29
CA GLY A 99 17.36 2.57 7.75
C GLY A 99 17.63 2.19 6.31
N TYR A 100 17.23 0.99 5.90
CA TYR A 100 17.30 0.57 4.50
C TYR A 100 15.99 -0.09 4.03
N SER A 101 15.77 -0.01 2.73
CA SER A 101 14.68 -0.67 2.00
C SER A 101 15.25 -1.45 0.80
N THR A 102 14.51 -2.48 0.36
CA THR A 102 14.84 -3.31 -0.82
C THR A 102 13.68 -3.44 -1.81
N ASP A 103 12.58 -2.69 -1.60
CA ASP A 103 11.37 -2.68 -2.45
C ASP A 103 10.99 -1.25 -2.92
N GLY A 104 11.94 -0.32 -2.84
CA GLY A 104 11.77 1.08 -3.25
C GLY A 104 11.06 1.95 -2.20
N GLY A 105 11.12 1.55 -0.93
CA GLY A 105 10.62 2.32 0.21
C GLY A 105 9.23 1.90 0.72
N GLU A 106 8.73 0.72 0.33
CA GLU A 106 7.45 0.19 0.81
C GLU A 106 7.61 -0.45 2.19
N ASN A 107 8.69 -1.22 2.41
CA ASN A 107 9.10 -1.73 3.71
C ASN A 107 10.52 -1.26 4.06
N TRP A 108 10.78 -1.12 5.36
CA TRP A 108 12.05 -0.63 5.90
C TRP A 108 12.55 -1.51 7.04
N THR A 109 13.86 -1.50 7.27
CA THR A 109 14.52 -2.09 8.44
C THR A 109 15.56 -1.11 8.93
N ASP A 110 15.54 -0.78 10.22
CA ASP A 110 16.47 0.14 10.84
C ASP A 110 17.31 -0.48 11.96
N LYS A 111 18.38 0.24 12.31
CA LYS A 111 19.26 -0.02 13.44
C LYS A 111 20.06 1.25 13.77
N LEU A 112 20.82 1.22 14.85
CA LEU A 112 21.83 2.24 15.13
C LEU A 112 23.20 1.80 14.60
N ILE A 113 24.09 2.77 14.37
CA ILE A 113 25.54 2.59 14.21
C ILE A 113 26.28 3.28 15.38
N GLY A 114 27.63 3.35 15.35
CA GLY A 114 28.37 4.19 16.30
C GLY A 114 28.70 3.63 17.69
N PHE A 115 28.35 2.38 18.02
CA PHE A 115 28.41 1.89 19.41
C PHE A 115 29.79 1.79 20.09
N GLN A 116 30.91 1.95 19.38
CA GLN A 116 32.27 1.72 19.92
C GLN A 116 33.32 2.65 19.28
N ILE A 117 33.14 3.96 19.41
CA ILE A 117 34.13 4.93 18.93
C ILE A 117 35.13 5.22 20.04
N ASN A 118 36.41 5.06 19.74
CA ASN A 118 37.48 5.50 20.62
C ASN A 118 38.25 6.58 19.85
N PRO A 119 38.26 7.86 20.29
CA PRO A 119 38.02 8.33 21.66
C PRO A 119 36.71 9.13 21.85
N PHE A 120 35.62 8.79 21.18
CA PHE A 120 34.37 9.56 21.21
C PHE A 120 33.20 8.79 21.82
N GLU A 121 32.53 9.39 22.80
CA GLU A 121 31.40 8.78 23.49
C GLU A 121 30.14 8.69 22.61
N TRP A 122 29.86 9.71 21.79
CA TRP A 122 28.57 9.90 21.11
C TRP A 122 28.70 10.26 19.61
N GLU A 123 27.61 10.07 18.86
CA GLU A 123 27.47 10.50 17.46
C GLU A 123 26.19 11.30 17.20
N SER A 124 26.21 12.16 16.18
CA SER A 124 25.09 13.05 15.82
C SER A 124 25.12 13.47 14.34
N ASP A 125 24.16 14.31 13.98
CA ASP A 125 24.05 15.17 12.78
C ASP A 125 24.38 14.51 11.40
N PRO A 126 23.91 13.29 11.10
CA PRO A 126 24.46 12.46 10.04
C PRO A 126 24.12 12.89 8.60
N GLY A 127 25.16 13.02 7.76
CA GLY A 127 25.04 13.12 6.30
C GLY A 127 25.17 11.76 5.59
N LEU A 128 24.65 11.66 4.37
CA LEU A 128 24.64 10.42 3.57
C LEU A 128 24.94 10.69 2.09
N THR A 129 25.83 9.88 1.50
CA THR A 129 26.00 9.79 0.05
C THR A 129 26.12 8.34 -0.42
N VAL A 130 26.17 8.15 -1.74
CA VAL A 130 26.32 6.83 -2.39
C VAL A 130 27.26 6.96 -3.57
N ASP A 131 28.14 5.99 -3.81
CA ASP A 131 28.94 5.95 -5.03
C ASP A 131 28.18 5.32 -6.21
N ARG A 132 28.74 5.45 -7.41
CA ARG A 132 28.15 4.95 -8.66
C ARG A 132 28.00 3.41 -8.71
N LEU A 133 28.64 2.68 -7.79
CA LEU A 133 28.55 1.22 -7.65
C LEU A 133 27.51 0.80 -6.61
N GLY A 134 26.91 1.74 -5.88
CA GLY A 134 25.91 1.46 -4.85
C GLY A 134 26.47 1.19 -3.46
N ASN A 135 27.74 1.54 -3.17
CA ASN A 135 28.20 1.60 -1.78
C ASN A 135 27.73 2.91 -1.16
N PHE A 136 27.17 2.83 0.04
CA PHE A 136 26.70 3.99 0.80
C PHE A 136 27.77 4.44 1.79
N TYR A 137 27.86 5.75 2.01
CA TYR A 137 28.77 6.36 2.97
C TYR A 137 28.01 7.33 3.84
N ALA A 138 28.05 7.13 5.16
CA ALA A 138 27.51 8.05 6.14
C ALA A 138 28.67 8.86 6.72
N VAL A 139 28.47 10.17 6.89
CA VAL A 139 29.36 11.04 7.68
C VAL A 139 28.63 11.40 8.96
N THR A 140 29.36 11.50 10.07
CA THR A 140 28.81 11.73 11.40
C THR A 140 29.69 12.66 12.23
N LEU A 141 29.06 13.54 13.01
CA LEU A 141 29.69 14.25 14.11
C LEU A 141 29.96 13.24 15.22
N CYS A 142 31.22 13.01 15.56
CA CYS A 142 31.62 12.16 16.68
C CYS A 142 32.26 13.02 17.79
N PHE A 143 31.77 12.91 19.03
CA PHE A 143 32.13 13.86 20.10
C PHE A 143 32.06 13.26 21.52
N ASN A 144 32.62 13.99 22.48
CA ASN A 144 32.54 13.68 23.92
C ASN A 144 31.65 14.72 24.63
N GLU A 145 30.88 14.30 25.63
CA GLU A 145 30.10 15.25 26.44
C GLU A 145 31.00 16.02 27.41
N ALA A 146 31.86 15.29 28.12
CA ALA A 146 32.64 15.82 29.23
C ALA A 146 33.85 16.68 28.82
N ALA A 147 34.18 16.74 27.53
CA ALA A 147 35.29 17.51 26.98
C ALA A 147 34.89 18.12 25.63
N PRO A 148 35.32 19.36 25.29
CA PRO A 148 34.94 20.05 24.06
C PRO A 148 35.71 19.51 22.82
N THR A 149 35.92 18.19 22.78
CA THR A 149 36.59 17.47 21.70
C THR A 149 35.53 16.79 20.84
N SER A 150 35.59 17.07 19.55
CA SER A 150 34.82 16.39 18.52
C SER A 150 35.73 16.06 17.33
N GLY A 151 35.15 15.41 16.36
CA GLY A 151 35.72 15.13 15.06
C GLY A 151 34.63 14.75 14.08
N ILE A 152 35.05 14.58 12.83
CA ILE A 152 34.21 14.08 11.76
C ILE A 152 34.56 12.60 11.57
N CYS A 153 33.56 11.73 11.58
CA CYS A 153 33.67 10.29 11.42
C CYS A 153 32.93 9.84 10.14
N ILE A 154 33.33 8.71 9.54
CA ILE A 154 32.58 8.10 8.44
C ILE A 154 32.39 6.59 8.58
N TYR A 155 31.31 6.09 7.99
CA TYR A 155 31.01 4.67 7.81
C TYR A 155 30.74 4.34 6.36
N LYS A 156 31.02 3.09 5.98
CA LYS A 156 30.75 2.55 4.64
C LYS A 156 29.86 1.31 4.71
N SER A 157 28.80 1.26 3.91
CA SER A 157 28.06 0.05 3.61
C SER A 157 28.29 -0.37 2.15
N ALA A 158 28.65 -1.64 1.94
CA ALA A 158 28.86 -2.24 0.62
C ALA A 158 27.75 -3.23 0.22
N ASP A 159 26.70 -3.32 1.05
CA ASP A 159 25.61 -4.30 0.92
C ASP A 159 24.22 -3.65 1.02
N GLY A 160 24.11 -2.38 0.59
CA GLY A 160 22.84 -1.67 0.45
C GLY A 160 22.25 -1.14 1.75
N GLY A 161 23.09 -0.83 2.75
CA GLY A 161 22.70 -0.31 4.07
C GLY A 161 22.58 -1.37 5.17
N VAL A 162 22.73 -2.65 4.83
CA VAL A 162 22.52 -3.78 5.75
C VAL A 162 23.63 -3.86 6.81
N ASN A 163 24.90 -3.71 6.42
CA ASN A 163 26.06 -3.66 7.31
C ASN A 163 26.92 -2.43 7.05
N TRP A 164 27.56 -1.92 8.10
CA TRP A 164 28.36 -0.70 8.07
C TRP A 164 29.72 -0.99 8.71
N ALA A 165 30.79 -0.66 8.00
CA ALA A 165 32.17 -0.70 8.48
C ALA A 165 32.63 0.72 8.84
N GLY A 166 33.37 0.86 9.94
CA GLY A 166 33.83 2.15 10.48
C GLY A 166 33.74 2.18 12.02
N PRO A 167 33.91 3.37 12.64
CA PRO A 167 34.20 4.62 11.96
C PRO A 167 35.65 4.71 11.45
N VAL A 168 35.86 5.51 10.40
CA VAL A 168 37.16 6.15 10.14
C VAL A 168 37.06 7.60 10.61
N ILE A 169 37.99 8.05 11.45
CA ILE A 169 38.06 9.44 11.92
C ILE A 169 38.77 10.27 10.85
N VAL A 170 38.06 11.26 10.30
CA VAL A 170 38.49 12.13 9.20
C VAL A 170 39.36 13.29 9.71
N ASP A 171 38.88 13.98 10.75
CA ASP A 171 39.63 15.02 11.47
C ASP A 171 39.12 15.10 12.92
N SER A 172 39.97 15.52 13.86
CA SER A 172 39.58 15.65 15.28
C SER A 172 40.52 16.52 16.11
N GLY A 173 40.06 16.95 17.28
CA GLY A 173 40.91 17.45 18.37
C GLY A 173 41.50 18.85 18.18
N LYS A 174 40.97 19.64 17.23
CA LYS A 174 41.42 21.01 16.94
C LYS A 174 40.46 22.07 17.48
N ALA A 175 39.15 21.80 17.40
CA ALA A 175 38.06 22.68 17.79
C ALA A 175 36.80 21.83 18.04
N PHE A 176 35.62 22.48 18.12
CA PHE A 176 34.36 21.78 17.93
C PHE A 176 34.03 21.77 16.42
N GLU A 177 33.95 20.59 15.81
CA GLU A 177 33.55 20.37 14.43
C GLU A 177 32.06 20.02 14.41
N ASP A 178 31.26 20.56 13.48
CA ASP A 178 29.82 20.31 13.40
C ASP A 178 29.28 20.75 12.01
N LYS A 179 28.04 20.36 11.68
CA LYS A 179 27.35 20.60 10.41
C LYS A 179 28.15 20.13 9.19
N GLU A 180 28.65 18.91 9.29
CA GLU A 180 29.30 18.20 8.19
C GLU A 180 28.31 17.61 7.20
N LEU A 181 28.64 17.72 5.92
CA LEU A 181 27.92 17.08 4.82
C LEU A 181 28.92 16.49 3.84
N MET A 182 28.49 15.44 3.13
CA MET A 182 29.34 14.66 2.24
C MET A 182 28.69 14.44 0.88
N THR A 183 29.51 14.44 -0.16
CA THR A 183 29.12 14.04 -1.52
C THR A 183 30.13 13.07 -2.12
N CYS A 184 29.73 12.36 -3.16
CA CYS A 184 30.57 11.42 -3.89
C CYS A 184 30.55 11.78 -5.38
N ASP A 185 31.71 11.73 -6.01
CA ASP A 185 31.80 11.79 -7.47
C ASP A 185 31.16 10.54 -8.09
N ARG A 186 30.21 10.75 -8.99
CA ARG A 186 29.49 9.72 -9.75
C ARG A 186 29.52 10.00 -11.25
N THR A 187 30.43 10.85 -11.72
CA THR A 187 30.51 11.31 -13.11
C THR A 187 31.00 10.23 -14.07
N GLY A 188 31.65 9.18 -13.57
CA GLY A 188 32.43 8.25 -14.39
C GLY A 188 33.75 8.85 -14.93
N GLY A 189 34.12 10.06 -14.49
CA GLY A 189 35.34 10.76 -14.87
C GLY A 189 36.58 10.30 -14.09
N ILE A 190 37.64 11.12 -14.13
CA ILE A 190 38.94 10.80 -13.50
C ILE A 190 38.91 10.82 -11.96
N TYR A 191 37.84 11.37 -11.37
CA TYR A 191 37.62 11.50 -9.93
C TYR A 191 36.48 10.61 -9.43
N ASP A 192 35.87 9.78 -10.28
CA ASP A 192 34.72 8.91 -9.95
C ASP A 192 34.99 8.02 -8.72
N GLY A 193 34.10 8.07 -7.73
CA GLY A 193 34.26 7.40 -6.44
C GLY A 193 35.07 8.17 -5.38
N ASN A 194 35.60 9.36 -5.70
CA ASN A 194 36.13 10.27 -4.68
C ASN A 194 35.00 10.75 -3.75
N LEU A 195 35.32 10.86 -2.46
CA LEU A 195 34.42 11.43 -1.45
C LEU A 195 34.91 12.83 -1.07
N TYR A 196 33.97 13.74 -0.85
CA TYR A 196 34.24 15.12 -0.49
C TYR A 196 33.37 15.52 0.70
N ILE A 197 33.99 16.02 1.77
CA ILE A 197 33.32 16.45 3.00
C ILE A 197 33.61 17.94 3.22
N SER A 198 32.57 18.71 3.57
CA SER A 198 32.72 20.07 4.11
C SER A 198 31.95 20.19 5.42
N TRP A 199 32.49 20.97 6.37
CA TRP A 199 31.91 21.14 7.70
C TRP A 199 32.26 22.51 8.28
N THR A 200 31.62 22.85 9.40
CA THR A 200 31.89 24.08 10.16
C THR A 200 32.86 23.79 11.31
N ARG A 201 33.91 24.61 11.44
CA ARG A 201 34.82 24.58 12.60
C ARG A 201 34.48 25.68 13.59
N PHE A 202 33.87 25.34 14.71
CA PHE A 202 33.59 26.25 15.82
C PHE A 202 34.83 26.42 16.71
N SER A 203 35.70 27.38 16.36
CA SER A 203 36.86 27.73 17.19
C SER A 203 36.42 28.47 18.46
N MET A 204 37.11 28.19 19.58
CA MET A 204 36.90 28.90 20.86
C MET A 204 37.43 30.35 20.86
N ILE A 205 38.06 30.80 19.77
CA ILE A 205 38.56 32.17 19.61
C ILE A 205 37.76 32.85 18.49
N TYR A 206 36.78 33.67 18.89
CA TYR A 206 36.08 34.58 17.98
C TYR A 206 37.11 35.50 17.27
N PRO A 207 37.01 35.73 15.94
CA PRO A 207 35.83 35.51 15.09
C PRO A 207 35.73 34.15 14.36
N GLY A 208 36.70 33.23 14.54
CA GLY A 208 36.86 32.06 13.68
C GLY A 208 35.81 30.97 13.80
N VAL A 209 34.70 31.09 13.07
CA VAL A 209 33.80 29.97 12.72
C VAL A 209 33.84 29.73 11.20
N PRO A 210 34.94 29.19 10.64
CA PRO A 210 35.07 29.00 9.20
C PRO A 210 34.59 27.63 8.70
N ILE A 211 34.35 27.56 7.39
CA ILE A 211 34.12 26.32 6.65
C ILE A 211 35.44 25.63 6.34
N PHE A 212 35.50 24.32 6.58
CA PHE A 212 36.58 23.43 6.20
C PHE A 212 36.14 22.40 5.16
N PHE A 213 37.11 21.84 4.45
CA PHE A 213 36.94 20.85 3.39
C PHE A 213 38.02 19.76 3.44
N THR A 214 37.67 18.52 3.07
CA THR A 214 38.64 17.46 2.75
C THR A 214 38.11 16.47 1.71
N ALA A 215 39.02 15.79 1.01
CA ALA A 215 38.76 14.78 0.00
C ALA A 215 39.37 13.42 0.36
N SER A 216 38.75 12.33 -0.11
CA SER A 216 39.29 10.97 -0.12
C SER A 216 39.24 10.38 -1.52
N THR A 217 40.33 9.73 -1.94
CA THR A 217 40.48 9.10 -3.27
C THR A 217 40.48 7.57 -3.23
N ASN A 218 40.24 6.98 -2.05
CA ASN A 218 40.30 5.53 -1.84
C ASN A 218 39.07 4.98 -1.09
N GLY A 219 37.92 5.62 -1.27
CA GLY A 219 36.65 5.19 -0.68
C GLY A 219 36.58 5.41 0.83
N GLY A 220 37.15 6.51 1.32
CA GLY A 220 37.04 6.96 2.71
C GLY A 220 38.09 6.42 3.68
N VAL A 221 39.10 5.67 3.20
CA VAL A 221 40.13 5.09 4.07
C VAL A 221 41.15 6.14 4.52
N ASP A 222 41.64 6.96 3.58
CA ASP A 222 42.56 8.07 3.85
C ASP A 222 41.98 9.39 3.32
N TRP A 223 42.35 10.50 3.97
CA TRP A 223 41.82 11.83 3.72
C TRP A 223 42.93 12.86 3.54
N THR A 224 42.69 13.88 2.72
CA THR A 224 43.60 15.03 2.61
C THR A 224 43.67 15.83 3.90
N SER A 225 44.73 16.65 4.06
CA SER A 225 44.76 17.63 5.15
C SER A 225 43.63 18.66 4.97
N PRO A 226 42.83 18.96 6.01
CA PRO A 226 41.72 19.91 5.93
C PRO A 226 42.13 21.28 5.39
N GLN A 227 41.41 21.74 4.37
CA GLN A 227 41.55 23.07 3.78
C GLN A 227 40.48 24.01 4.34
N GLN A 228 40.83 25.25 4.65
CA GLN A 228 39.86 26.28 5.04
C GLN A 228 39.35 27.00 3.79
N LEU A 229 38.02 27.10 3.63
CA LEU A 229 37.39 27.71 2.46
C LEU A 229 36.87 29.14 2.73
N SER A 230 36.35 29.42 3.94
CA SER A 230 35.82 30.74 4.28
C SER A 230 36.80 31.59 5.11
N ALA A 231 36.58 32.90 5.14
CA ALA A 231 37.39 33.81 5.95
C ALA A 231 37.09 33.68 7.45
N ASP A 232 38.08 33.97 8.31
CA ASP A 232 37.90 33.97 9.77
C ASP A 232 37.05 35.13 10.29
N SER A 233 36.86 36.20 9.51
CA SER A 233 36.40 37.51 10.01
C SER A 233 34.90 37.61 10.33
N ALA A 234 34.10 36.66 9.85
CA ALA A 234 32.69 36.55 10.16
C ALA A 234 32.30 35.05 10.15
N GLY A 235 31.36 34.65 10.99
CA GLY A 235 30.98 33.24 11.10
C GLY A 235 30.36 32.71 9.82
N ALA A 236 30.67 31.46 9.46
CA ALA A 236 30.15 30.77 8.30
C ALA A 236 29.64 29.39 8.73
N GLN A 237 28.47 28.97 8.25
CA GLN A 237 27.86 27.69 8.60
C GLN A 237 27.14 27.05 7.41
N TRP A 238 26.64 25.83 7.58
CA TRP A 238 25.80 25.12 6.59
C TRP A 238 26.47 24.93 5.23
N SER A 239 27.70 24.40 5.24
CA SER A 239 28.42 24.05 4.01
C SER A 239 27.85 22.81 3.32
N VAL A 240 27.35 22.96 2.10
CA VAL A 240 26.84 21.86 1.27
C VAL A 240 27.81 21.63 0.09
N PRO A 241 28.47 20.44 0.02
CA PRO A 241 29.36 20.10 -1.08
C PRO A 241 28.61 19.33 -2.18
N VAL A 242 28.85 19.67 -3.46
CA VAL A 242 28.35 18.91 -4.61
C VAL A 242 29.43 18.72 -5.67
N VAL A 243 29.27 17.70 -6.52
CA VAL A 243 30.16 17.42 -7.65
C VAL A 243 29.54 17.90 -8.95
N GLY A 244 30.33 18.62 -9.74
CA GLY A 244 30.02 19.09 -11.08
C GLY A 244 30.05 18.01 -12.13
N ALA A 245 29.54 18.32 -13.31
CA ALA A 245 29.37 17.32 -14.36
C ALA A 245 30.70 16.71 -14.86
N ASP A 246 31.80 17.47 -14.82
CA ASP A 246 33.13 17.02 -15.28
C ASP A 246 34.09 16.73 -14.11
N GLY A 247 33.55 16.59 -12.89
CA GLY A 247 34.30 16.26 -11.67
C GLY A 247 34.81 17.49 -10.91
N GLU A 248 34.29 18.68 -11.21
CA GLU A 248 34.51 19.87 -10.38
C GLU A 248 33.89 19.66 -8.98
N VAL A 249 34.43 20.33 -7.95
CA VAL A 249 33.86 20.29 -6.60
C VAL A 249 33.39 21.68 -6.23
N TYR A 250 32.13 21.79 -5.84
CA TYR A 250 31.48 23.03 -5.47
C TYR A 250 31.07 22.98 -4.00
N VAL A 251 31.33 24.03 -3.24
CA VAL A 251 30.88 24.15 -1.84
C VAL A 251 30.19 25.50 -1.69
N ALA A 252 28.94 25.50 -1.23
CA ALA A 252 28.21 26.70 -0.86
C ALA A 252 27.91 26.70 0.64
N TRP A 253 27.88 27.88 1.27
CA TRP A 253 27.58 28.07 2.70
C TRP A 253 26.85 29.39 2.94
N VAL A 254 26.28 29.56 4.14
CA VAL A 254 25.79 30.88 4.60
C VAL A 254 26.90 31.59 5.37
N GLN A 255 27.21 32.82 4.97
CA GLN A 255 28.21 33.70 5.56
C GLN A 255 27.49 34.78 6.35
N TYR A 256 27.75 34.86 7.66
CA TYR A 256 27.08 35.79 8.56
C TYR A 256 27.57 37.22 8.36
N GLY A 257 26.68 38.20 8.56
CA GLY A 257 26.91 39.61 8.30
C GLY A 257 25.64 40.43 8.51
N PHE A 258 25.69 41.73 8.21
CA PHE A 258 24.50 42.59 8.23
C PHE A 258 24.42 43.39 6.91
N PRO A 259 23.82 42.83 5.84
CA PRO A 259 23.16 41.52 5.75
C PRO A 259 24.14 40.33 5.67
N GLY A 260 23.64 39.12 5.92
CA GLY A 260 24.32 37.87 5.59
C GLY A 260 24.26 37.56 4.09
N HIS A 261 25.04 36.59 3.62
CA HIS A 261 25.14 36.23 2.21
C HIS A 261 25.20 34.72 2.03
N ILE A 262 24.63 34.21 0.94
CA ILE A 262 25.02 32.89 0.43
C ILE A 262 26.32 33.05 -0.36
N VAL A 263 27.31 32.22 -0.02
CA VAL A 263 28.67 32.27 -0.54
C VAL A 263 29.07 30.92 -1.12
N PHE A 264 29.91 30.93 -2.14
CA PHE A 264 30.29 29.77 -2.94
C PHE A 264 31.79 29.76 -3.24
N SER A 265 32.40 28.58 -3.30
CA SER A 265 33.74 28.38 -3.84
C SER A 265 33.81 27.07 -4.65
N LYS A 266 34.71 27.03 -5.64
CA LYS A 266 34.86 25.89 -6.55
C LYS A 266 36.29 25.42 -6.72
N SER A 267 36.45 24.12 -6.94
CA SER A 267 37.67 23.44 -7.37
C SER A 267 37.42 22.79 -8.73
N SER A 268 38.38 22.92 -9.64
CA SER A 268 38.39 22.26 -10.95
C SER A 268 39.40 21.09 -11.04
N ASP A 269 39.99 20.72 -9.90
CA ASP A 269 41.09 19.75 -9.81
C ASP A 269 40.83 18.64 -8.77
N GLY A 270 39.56 18.31 -8.52
CA GLY A 270 39.15 17.23 -7.61
C GLY A 270 39.32 17.58 -6.13
N GLY A 271 39.11 18.85 -5.77
CA GLY A 271 39.21 19.35 -4.39
C GLY A 271 40.64 19.67 -3.92
N ASN A 272 41.63 19.74 -4.83
CA ASN A 272 43.01 20.03 -4.43
C ASN A 272 43.24 21.54 -4.19
N ASN A 273 42.66 22.41 -5.01
CA ASN A 273 42.69 23.87 -4.85
C ASN A 273 41.30 24.46 -5.09
N PHE A 274 40.96 25.50 -4.33
CA PHE A 274 39.68 26.22 -4.43
C PHE A 274 39.86 27.67 -4.89
N SER A 275 38.82 28.21 -5.53
CA SER A 275 38.71 29.63 -5.86
C SER A 275 38.60 30.48 -4.59
N ALA A 276 38.87 31.79 -4.72
CA ALA A 276 38.40 32.74 -3.73
C ALA A 276 36.86 32.61 -3.56
N PRO A 277 36.31 32.80 -2.35
CA PRO A 277 34.88 32.81 -2.14
C PRO A 277 34.18 33.90 -2.97
N LEU A 278 33.03 33.55 -3.55
CA LEU A 278 32.15 34.41 -4.33
C LEU A 278 30.82 34.54 -3.60
N GLU A 279 30.39 35.78 -3.32
CA GLU A 279 29.04 36.08 -2.83
C GLU A 279 28.02 35.91 -3.97
N ILE A 280 26.98 35.11 -3.74
CA ILE A 280 25.93 34.84 -4.74
C ILE A 280 24.84 35.93 -4.66
N PHE A 281 24.26 36.09 -3.46
CA PHE A 281 23.28 37.12 -3.14
C PHE A 281 23.18 37.29 -1.60
N PRO A 282 22.72 38.45 -1.12
CA PRO A 282 22.41 38.65 0.29
C PRO A 282 21.16 37.84 0.69
N VAL A 283 21.11 37.44 1.97
CA VAL A 283 19.90 36.93 2.66
C VAL A 283 19.51 37.93 3.75
N SER A 284 18.21 38.08 4.02
CA SER A 284 17.77 39.14 4.94
C SER A 284 18.06 38.85 6.42
N GLU A 285 18.01 37.57 6.81
CA GLU A 285 18.43 37.05 8.12
C GLU A 285 19.15 35.69 7.87
N GLU A 286 20.21 35.36 8.61
CA GLU A 286 20.93 34.08 8.43
C GLU A 286 20.28 32.93 9.20
N PHE A 287 19.64 33.27 10.31
CA PHE A 287 18.79 32.37 11.10
C PHE A 287 17.62 33.12 11.71
N PHE A 288 16.48 32.45 11.85
CA PHE A 288 15.29 32.99 12.49
C PHE A 288 14.63 31.91 13.38
N VAL A 289 13.62 32.30 14.16
CA VAL A 289 12.86 31.39 15.03
C VAL A 289 11.38 31.51 14.72
N LEU A 290 10.84 30.50 14.03
CA LEU A 290 9.43 30.47 13.65
C LEU A 290 8.52 30.20 14.85
N ASN A 291 7.23 30.50 14.66
CA ASN A 291 6.18 30.16 15.62
C ASN A 291 6.24 28.65 15.97
N GLY A 292 6.00 28.29 17.23
CA GLY A 292 6.28 26.94 17.74
C GLY A 292 7.74 26.67 18.10
N GLY A 293 8.65 27.65 17.97
CA GLY A 293 10.02 27.56 18.45
C GLY A 293 10.97 26.78 17.55
N ILE A 294 10.68 26.68 16.24
CA ILE A 294 11.60 26.05 15.30
C ILE A 294 12.70 27.06 14.94
N GLN A 295 13.95 26.73 15.23
CA GLN A 295 15.09 27.47 14.69
C GLN A 295 15.31 27.04 13.23
N VAL A 296 15.42 28.01 12.35
CA VAL A 296 15.56 27.82 10.90
C VAL A 296 16.74 28.67 10.39
N PHE A 297 17.38 28.26 9.29
CA PHE A 297 18.55 28.95 8.72
C PHE A 297 18.40 29.12 7.20
N SER A 298 18.89 30.23 6.67
CA SER A 298 18.86 30.56 5.23
C SER A 298 19.97 29.83 4.46
N TYR A 299 20.09 28.52 4.67
CA TYR A 299 21.17 27.70 4.16
C TYR A 299 21.04 27.39 2.65
N PRO A 300 22.16 27.19 1.94
CA PRO A 300 22.15 26.84 0.52
C PRO A 300 21.97 25.33 0.30
N ALA A 301 20.74 24.85 0.10
CA ALA A 301 20.53 23.52 -0.44
C ALA A 301 20.97 23.51 -1.92
N LEU A 302 22.14 22.92 -2.20
CA LEU A 302 22.78 22.92 -3.50
C LEU A 302 22.70 21.55 -4.18
N ALA A 303 22.50 21.54 -5.51
CA ALA A 303 22.62 20.37 -6.38
C ALA A 303 23.30 20.75 -7.71
N SER A 304 23.84 19.76 -8.43
CA SER A 304 24.38 19.92 -9.79
C SER A 304 23.81 18.85 -10.73
N ASP A 305 23.56 19.22 -11.98
CA ASP A 305 23.18 18.26 -13.01
C ASP A 305 24.41 17.56 -13.59
N ILE A 306 24.69 16.35 -13.09
CA ILE A 306 25.72 15.44 -13.63
C ILE A 306 25.16 14.44 -14.66
N SER A 307 23.89 14.56 -15.03
CA SER A 307 23.18 13.61 -15.90
C SER A 307 23.52 13.78 -17.38
N ALA A 308 22.83 13.04 -18.25
CA ALA A 308 22.91 13.19 -19.70
C ALA A 308 21.90 14.21 -20.27
N SER A 309 21.24 15.00 -19.41
CA SER A 309 20.22 15.97 -19.85
C SER A 309 20.80 17.15 -20.64
N PRO A 310 19.97 17.93 -21.35
CA PRO A 310 20.37 19.20 -21.96
C PRO A 310 20.85 20.29 -20.97
N TYR A 311 20.71 20.05 -19.66
CA TYR A 311 21.06 20.95 -18.57
C TYR A 311 22.32 20.52 -17.79
N ARG A 312 22.99 19.44 -18.23
CA ARG A 312 24.25 18.94 -17.67
C ARG A 312 25.26 20.07 -17.44
N GLY A 313 25.81 20.15 -16.23
CA GLY A 313 26.76 21.17 -15.79
C GLY A 313 26.13 22.35 -15.06
N ASN A 314 24.80 22.49 -15.08
CA ASN A 314 24.11 23.52 -14.30
C ASN A 314 24.20 23.26 -12.80
N LEU A 315 24.12 24.34 -12.02
CA LEU A 315 23.99 24.34 -10.57
C LEU A 315 22.62 24.87 -10.17
N TYR A 316 22.04 24.26 -9.15
CA TYR A 316 20.70 24.53 -8.65
C TYR A 316 20.73 24.73 -7.16
N LEU A 317 20.25 25.89 -6.72
CA LEU A 317 20.33 26.32 -5.33
C LEU A 317 18.94 26.68 -4.84
N ALA A 318 18.45 25.94 -3.85
CA ALA A 318 17.25 26.27 -3.10
C ALA A 318 17.65 26.81 -1.72
N TYR A 319 16.98 27.86 -1.26
CA TYR A 319 17.18 28.45 0.05
C TYR A 319 15.86 29.06 0.54
N MET A 320 15.77 29.42 1.81
CA MET A 320 14.66 30.19 2.35
C MET A 320 15.11 31.63 2.63
N ASP A 321 14.22 32.60 2.50
CA ASP A 321 14.43 33.98 2.95
C ASP A 321 13.07 34.66 3.18
N ARG A 322 13.06 35.72 3.98
CA ARG A 322 11.83 36.47 4.34
C ARG A 322 11.56 37.64 3.41
N THR A 323 12.58 38.09 2.70
CA THR A 323 12.51 39.26 1.82
C THR A 323 12.13 38.82 0.41
N PRO A 324 11.16 39.48 -0.27
CA PRO A 324 10.49 40.73 0.12
C PRO A 324 9.10 40.58 0.80
N PHE A 325 8.61 39.37 1.07
CA PHE A 325 7.18 39.14 1.37
C PHE A 325 6.81 39.25 2.87
N GLY A 326 7.73 38.91 3.78
CA GLY A 326 7.62 39.11 5.24
C GLY A 326 7.33 37.85 6.07
N ASP A 327 7.10 36.74 5.38
CA ASP A 327 7.09 35.33 5.79
C ASP A 327 8.29 34.61 5.16
N GLU A 328 8.76 33.50 5.74
CA GLU A 328 9.80 32.68 5.09
C GLU A 328 9.25 32.06 3.80
N ASP A 329 9.90 32.31 2.67
CA ASP A 329 9.56 31.75 1.36
C ASP A 329 10.71 30.89 0.83
N ILE A 330 10.41 29.89 -0.01
CA ILE A 330 11.45 29.11 -0.69
C ILE A 330 11.81 29.76 -2.02
N PHE A 331 13.06 30.19 -2.11
CA PHE A 331 13.66 30.75 -3.31
C PHE A 331 14.58 29.77 -4.01
N PHE A 332 14.67 29.90 -5.32
CA PHE A 332 15.47 29.06 -6.19
C PHE A 332 16.28 29.90 -7.17
N SER A 333 17.55 29.54 -7.37
CA SER A 333 18.43 30.15 -8.37
C SER A 333 19.23 29.09 -9.14
N THR A 334 19.55 29.40 -10.39
CA THR A 334 20.31 28.54 -11.30
C THR A 334 21.56 29.25 -11.78
N SER A 335 22.70 28.56 -11.80
CA SER A 335 23.87 28.94 -12.59
C SER A 335 24.04 27.98 -13.77
N THR A 336 24.45 28.52 -14.91
CA THR A 336 24.74 27.77 -16.15
C THR A 336 26.20 27.92 -16.60
N ASP A 337 27.06 28.49 -15.75
CA ASP A 337 28.44 28.88 -16.04
C ASP A 337 29.38 28.54 -14.87
N GLN A 338 29.15 27.39 -14.22
CA GLN A 338 29.96 26.88 -13.10
C GLN A 338 30.01 27.83 -11.89
N GLY A 339 28.88 28.47 -11.58
CA GLY A 339 28.69 29.33 -10.41
C GLY A 339 29.22 30.76 -10.55
N GLU A 340 29.71 31.17 -11.73
CA GLU A 340 30.21 32.54 -11.96
C GLU A 340 29.05 33.57 -11.96
N THR A 341 27.90 33.21 -12.55
CA THR A 341 26.68 34.01 -12.50
C THR A 341 25.46 33.15 -12.18
N TRP A 342 24.46 33.79 -11.58
CA TRP A 342 23.25 33.15 -11.06
C TRP A 342 22.00 33.91 -11.51
N SER A 343 20.92 33.18 -11.76
CA SER A 343 19.63 33.80 -12.11
C SER A 343 19.07 34.61 -10.93
N THR A 344 18.25 35.62 -11.24
CA THR A 344 17.41 36.27 -10.22
C THR A 344 16.64 35.19 -9.45
N PRO A 345 16.61 35.23 -8.10
CA PRO A 345 15.88 34.26 -7.30
C PRO A 345 14.40 34.20 -7.65
N LEU A 346 13.90 32.97 -7.83
CA LEU A 346 12.51 32.64 -8.12
C LEU A 346 11.87 32.06 -6.86
N ARG A 347 10.78 32.65 -6.36
CA ARG A 347 9.92 32.03 -5.34
C ARG A 347 9.25 30.79 -5.96
N ILE A 348 9.43 29.60 -5.37
CA ILE A 348 8.94 28.32 -5.92
C ILE A 348 7.78 27.71 -5.15
N ASN A 349 7.48 28.22 -3.96
CA ASN A 349 6.20 27.96 -3.29
C ASN A 349 5.07 28.78 -3.95
N ASP A 350 3.91 28.12 -4.16
CA ASP A 350 2.79 28.63 -4.98
C ASP A 350 1.54 29.05 -4.18
N ASP A 351 1.69 29.26 -2.88
CA ASP A 351 0.67 29.86 -2.02
C ASP A 351 0.62 31.40 -2.15
N PRO A 352 -0.45 32.09 -1.70
CA PRO A 352 -0.57 33.54 -1.85
C PRO A 352 0.48 34.31 -1.03
N SER A 353 1.29 35.14 -1.68
CA SER A 353 2.42 35.88 -1.08
C SER A 353 2.04 37.04 -0.14
N ASP A 354 0.84 37.00 0.44
CA ASP A 354 0.33 37.91 1.46
C ASP A 354 -0.37 37.17 2.63
N ASN A 355 -0.30 35.84 2.64
CA ASN A 355 -0.94 34.98 3.64
C ASN A 355 -0.19 34.89 4.99
N ARG A 356 1.12 35.21 5.02
CA ARG A 356 2.00 35.11 6.20
C ARG A 356 2.20 33.67 6.69
N ALA A 357 2.33 32.72 5.77
CA ALA A 357 2.56 31.31 6.07
C ALA A 357 4.01 30.94 5.77
N ASP A 358 4.77 30.49 6.79
CA ASP A 358 6.20 30.22 6.59
C ASP A 358 6.43 28.88 5.84
N GLN A 359 7.38 28.89 4.91
CA GLN A 359 8.02 27.70 4.32
C GLN A 359 9.51 27.65 4.66
N PHE A 360 10.02 26.47 5.04
CA PHE A 360 11.35 26.33 5.63
C PHE A 360 12.00 24.97 5.38
N HIS A 361 13.29 24.88 5.68
CA HIS A 361 14.16 23.70 5.48
C HIS A 361 14.04 23.08 4.08
N PRO A 362 14.39 23.81 3.00
CA PRO A 362 14.37 23.26 1.66
C PRO A 362 15.45 22.18 1.48
N TRP A 363 15.19 21.21 0.60
CA TRP A 363 16.21 20.33 0.05
C TRP A 363 15.98 20.07 -1.44
N VAL A 364 17.06 19.98 -2.22
CA VAL A 364 17.00 19.82 -3.69
C VAL A 364 17.83 18.63 -4.15
N CYS A 365 17.37 17.94 -5.20
CA CYS A 365 18.15 16.95 -5.93
C CYS A 365 17.87 17.01 -7.44
N VAL A 366 18.76 16.42 -8.24
CA VAL A 366 18.58 16.21 -9.69
C VAL A 366 18.67 14.72 -9.98
N ASN A 367 17.73 14.19 -10.76
CA ASN A 367 17.72 12.79 -11.19
C ASN A 367 18.55 12.58 -12.49
N GLN A 368 18.65 11.34 -12.96
CA GLN A 368 19.40 10.99 -14.17
C GLN A 368 18.80 11.49 -15.50
N ASP A 369 17.60 12.09 -15.47
CA ASP A 369 16.91 12.67 -16.61
C ASP A 369 17.00 14.23 -16.63
N GLY A 370 17.70 14.83 -15.65
CA GLY A 370 17.80 16.27 -15.47
C GLY A 370 16.59 16.91 -14.77
N VAL A 371 15.68 16.10 -14.19
CA VAL A 371 14.53 16.60 -13.44
C VAL A 371 14.99 17.05 -12.06
N ILE A 372 14.75 18.32 -11.76
CA ILE A 372 15.04 18.93 -10.46
C ILE A 372 13.84 18.68 -9.57
N SER A 373 14.06 18.17 -8.35
CA SER A 373 13.00 17.99 -7.35
C SER A 373 13.38 18.73 -6.08
N VAL A 374 12.49 19.60 -5.60
CA VAL A 374 12.66 20.37 -4.37
C VAL A 374 11.57 20.02 -3.38
N ILE A 375 11.95 19.83 -2.12
CA ILE A 375 11.04 19.61 -0.99
C ILE A 375 11.27 20.67 0.07
N PHE A 376 10.25 20.94 0.87
CA PHE A 376 10.29 21.90 1.98
C PHE A 376 9.15 21.63 2.97
N TYR A 377 9.31 22.12 4.20
CA TYR A 377 8.20 22.24 5.13
C TYR A 377 7.38 23.50 4.81
N ASP A 378 6.08 23.44 5.07
CA ASP A 378 5.12 24.47 4.69
C ASP A 378 3.96 24.56 5.68
N ARG A 379 3.57 25.79 6.05
CA ARG A 379 2.52 26.06 7.04
C ARG A 379 1.21 26.59 6.45
N ARG A 380 1.08 26.69 5.12
CA ARG A 380 -0.11 27.25 4.42
C ARG A 380 -1.46 26.62 4.79
N ASN A 381 -1.46 25.41 5.35
CA ASN A 381 -2.66 24.68 5.77
C ASN A 381 -3.19 25.09 7.15
N ASP A 382 -2.42 25.85 7.94
CA ASP A 382 -2.82 26.32 9.27
C ASP A 382 -2.87 27.86 9.33
N PRO A 383 -4.07 28.46 9.50
CA PRO A 383 -4.24 29.90 9.67
C PRO A 383 -3.51 30.51 10.89
N ASN A 384 -3.02 29.69 11.82
CA ASN A 384 -2.20 30.13 12.95
C ASN A 384 -0.69 30.09 12.67
N ASN A 385 -0.30 29.64 11.46
CA ASN A 385 1.07 29.49 11.02
C ASN A 385 1.91 28.72 12.07
N LEU A 386 1.42 27.55 12.51
CA LEU A 386 2.02 26.72 13.56
C LEU A 386 2.18 25.26 13.13
N LEU A 387 1.12 24.63 12.63
CA LEU A 387 1.20 23.29 12.03
C LEU A 387 1.96 23.35 10.71
N PHE A 388 2.70 22.28 10.40
CA PHE A 388 3.47 22.18 9.17
C PHE A 388 3.19 20.88 8.42
N ASP A 389 3.50 20.89 7.13
CA ASP A 389 3.35 19.81 6.17
C ASP A 389 4.59 19.74 5.27
N VAL A 390 4.86 18.61 4.63
CA VAL A 390 5.90 18.53 3.58
C VAL A 390 5.26 18.75 2.23
N TYR A 391 5.84 19.61 1.41
CA TYR A 391 5.47 19.80 0.01
C TYR A 391 6.62 19.43 -0.93
N MET A 392 6.29 19.05 -2.17
CA MET A 392 7.24 18.77 -3.24
C MET A 392 6.85 19.50 -4.52
N THR A 393 7.85 20.10 -5.17
CA THR A 393 7.75 20.70 -6.51
C THR A 393 8.87 20.20 -7.42
N GLN A 394 8.65 20.21 -8.74
CA GLN A 394 9.63 19.75 -9.72
C GLN A 394 9.79 20.72 -10.89
N SER A 395 10.98 20.76 -11.47
CA SER A 395 11.26 21.45 -12.73
C SER A 395 11.78 20.47 -13.78
N TYR A 396 11.23 20.58 -14.98
CA TYR A 396 11.54 19.78 -16.17
C TYR A 396 12.25 20.60 -17.26
N ASP A 397 12.49 21.89 -17.02
CA ASP A 397 13.02 22.85 -18.02
C ASP A 397 14.34 23.51 -17.60
N GLY A 398 15.04 22.88 -16.65
CA GLY A 398 16.32 23.32 -16.14
C GLY A 398 16.20 24.45 -15.11
N GLY A 399 15.13 24.48 -14.32
CA GLY A 399 14.95 25.40 -13.20
C GLY A 399 14.21 26.70 -13.52
N LYS A 400 13.60 26.81 -14.71
CA LYS A 400 12.94 28.06 -15.16
C LYS A 400 11.48 28.11 -14.74
N THR A 401 10.80 26.97 -14.75
CA THR A 401 9.44 26.83 -14.23
C THR A 401 9.33 25.59 -13.37
N PHE A 402 8.40 25.65 -12.42
CA PHE A 402 8.12 24.58 -11.46
C PHE A 402 6.66 24.15 -11.56
N THR A 403 6.40 22.88 -11.27
CA THR A 403 5.04 22.35 -11.18
C THR A 403 4.28 22.96 -10.00
N ALA A 404 2.96 22.89 -10.04
CA ALA A 404 2.14 23.21 -8.86
C ALA A 404 2.61 22.35 -7.67
N ASN A 405 2.74 22.96 -6.49
CA ASN A 405 3.25 22.27 -5.32
C ASN A 405 2.26 21.18 -4.89
N LYS A 406 2.77 20.02 -4.47
CA LYS A 406 1.95 18.91 -3.99
C LYS A 406 2.33 18.57 -2.56
N ARG A 407 1.34 18.52 -1.67
CA ARG A 407 1.48 18.08 -0.28
C ARG A 407 1.82 16.58 -0.25
N VAL A 408 2.91 16.20 0.41
CA VAL A 408 3.34 14.80 0.55
C VAL A 408 2.84 14.19 1.87
N THR A 409 2.67 15.01 2.90
CA THR A 409 2.10 14.59 4.18
C THR A 409 0.58 14.40 4.11
N THR A 410 0.08 13.30 4.67
CA THR A 410 -1.37 13.02 4.76
C THR A 410 -2.05 13.68 5.96
N VAL A 411 -1.28 14.17 6.93
CA VAL A 411 -1.71 14.90 8.12
C VAL A 411 -0.68 15.98 8.45
N SER A 412 -1.12 17.10 9.02
CA SER A 412 -0.23 18.19 9.43
C SER A 412 0.36 17.89 10.81
N SER A 413 1.65 18.17 10.99
CA SER A 413 2.38 17.95 12.22
C SER A 413 2.38 19.18 13.13
N TYR A 414 2.41 18.96 14.46
CA TYR A 414 2.49 20.01 15.47
C TYR A 414 3.93 20.14 15.99
N PRO A 415 4.57 21.31 15.96
CA PRO A 415 6.02 21.42 16.18
C PRO A 415 6.47 21.07 17.60
N LEU A 416 5.64 21.34 18.61
CA LEU A 416 5.98 21.01 20.00
C LEU A 416 5.58 19.57 20.33
N VAL A 417 6.58 18.72 20.60
CA VAL A 417 6.37 17.42 21.24
C VAL A 417 5.73 17.64 22.61
N LEU A 418 4.77 16.81 22.99
CA LEU A 418 4.35 16.70 24.39
C LEU A 418 5.54 16.13 25.18
N LEU A 419 6.38 17.01 25.75
CA LEU A 419 7.47 16.62 26.66
C LEU A 419 6.92 15.65 27.71
N SER A 420 7.22 14.37 27.54
CA SER A 420 6.47 13.34 28.24
C SER A 420 6.76 13.41 29.74
N ASN A 421 5.70 13.38 30.56
CA ASN A 421 5.84 13.43 32.01
C ASN A 421 6.63 12.24 32.59
N SER A 422 6.93 11.23 31.76
CA SER A 422 7.71 10.02 32.06
C SER A 422 9.23 10.19 31.96
N LEU A 423 9.77 11.28 31.38
CA LEU A 423 11.21 11.54 31.48
C LEU A 423 11.58 11.81 32.95
N SER A 424 12.45 10.95 33.47
CA SER A 424 12.99 11.02 34.83
C SER A 424 13.64 12.38 35.10
N GLN A 425 13.66 12.81 36.36
CA GLN A 425 14.25 14.12 36.70
C GLN A 425 15.71 14.25 36.25
N HIS A 426 16.46 13.15 36.21
CA HIS A 426 17.86 13.13 35.78
C HIS A 426 18.02 13.29 34.26
N SER A 427 17.15 12.67 33.45
CA SER A 427 17.14 12.91 31.99
C SER A 427 16.67 14.33 31.62
N ARG A 428 15.96 15.03 32.51
CA ARG A 428 15.68 16.48 32.35
C ARG A 428 16.88 17.38 32.66
N GLU A 429 17.91 16.86 33.33
CA GLU A 429 19.12 17.59 33.71
C GLU A 429 20.27 17.41 32.69
N VAL A 430 20.25 16.32 31.90
CA VAL A 430 21.24 16.03 30.85
C VAL A 430 20.84 16.61 29.49
N HIS A 431 19.55 16.61 29.13
CA HIS A 431 19.08 17.16 27.84
C HIS A 431 19.05 18.71 27.75
N THR A 432 19.74 19.41 28.66
CA THR A 432 19.86 20.88 28.67
C THR A 432 21.27 21.39 28.32
N ALA A 433 22.19 20.50 27.93
CA ALA A 433 23.62 20.80 27.82
C ALA A 433 24.08 21.42 26.49
N TYR A 434 23.29 22.29 25.85
CA TYR A 434 23.82 23.26 24.87
C TYR A 434 23.17 24.64 25.11
N TYR A 435 23.99 25.60 25.54
CA TYR A 435 23.67 27.00 25.88
C TYR A 435 22.89 27.28 27.18
N SER A 436 23.68 27.49 28.25
CA SER A 436 23.41 28.31 29.45
C SER A 436 22.59 27.72 30.63
N ASN A 437 22.97 28.14 31.84
CA ASN A 437 22.44 27.70 33.14
C ASN A 437 21.05 28.28 33.47
N LEU A 438 20.06 28.10 32.60
CA LEU A 438 18.66 28.43 32.88
C LEU A 438 17.77 27.19 32.74
N PRO A 439 16.75 27.01 33.61
CA PRO A 439 15.75 25.97 33.40
C PRO A 439 15.08 26.12 32.02
N LEU A 440 14.51 25.02 31.50
CA LEU A 440 13.78 24.90 30.22
C LEU A 440 12.59 25.87 30.00
N ALA A 441 12.41 26.87 30.87
CA ALA A 441 11.44 27.95 30.73
C ALA A 441 11.85 29.04 29.71
N VAL A 442 13.01 28.94 29.03
CA VAL A 442 13.56 30.07 28.23
C VAL A 442 14.01 29.74 26.79
N SER A 443 14.37 28.49 26.43
CA SER A 443 14.68 28.14 25.03
C SER A 443 14.67 26.62 24.76
N PRO A 444 13.71 26.08 23.99
CA PRO A 444 13.67 24.68 23.54
C PRO A 444 14.22 24.47 22.10
N LEU A 445 14.94 25.45 21.54
CA LEU A 445 14.91 25.73 20.09
C LEU A 445 15.80 24.81 19.20
N GLY A 446 16.97 24.38 19.67
CA GLY A 446 17.99 23.69 18.86
C GLY A 446 17.77 22.19 18.61
N GLY A 447 16.51 21.75 18.48
CA GLY A 447 16.16 20.33 18.31
C GLY A 447 14.68 20.05 18.01
N LEU A 448 13.93 21.09 17.61
CA LEU A 448 12.54 20.97 17.20
C LEU A 448 12.51 20.70 15.68
N LEU A 449 12.17 19.46 15.31
CA LEU A 449 12.19 18.89 13.94
C LEU A 449 13.56 18.68 13.29
N GLY A 450 14.63 19.22 13.87
CA GLY A 450 15.94 19.23 13.24
C GLY A 450 16.02 20.13 12.02
N GLU A 451 17.24 20.41 11.61
CA GLU A 451 17.56 21.54 10.74
C GLU A 451 17.52 21.22 9.23
N TYR A 452 17.50 19.94 8.83
CA TYR A 452 17.42 19.52 7.43
C TYR A 452 16.56 18.26 7.19
N ILE A 453 16.08 18.14 5.95
CA ILE A 453 15.28 17.03 5.41
C ILE A 453 15.94 16.48 4.14
N GLY A 454 15.53 15.30 3.67
CA GLY A 454 16.17 14.64 2.53
C GLY A 454 15.21 14.28 1.40
N ILE A 455 15.67 14.42 0.15
CA ILE A 455 15.06 13.82 -1.03
C ILE A 455 16.13 13.19 -1.92
N SER A 456 15.80 12.02 -2.49
CA SER A 456 16.56 11.40 -3.57
C SER A 456 15.61 10.88 -4.64
N SER A 457 16.00 11.04 -5.91
CA SER A 457 15.13 10.77 -7.05
C SER A 457 15.84 9.92 -8.11
N SER A 458 15.09 8.98 -8.68
CA SER A 458 15.52 8.09 -9.76
C SER A 458 14.39 7.91 -10.76
N GLY A 459 14.49 8.55 -11.92
CA GLY A 459 13.43 8.63 -12.92
C GLY A 459 12.17 9.24 -12.31
N PHE A 460 11.02 8.57 -12.47
CA PHE A 460 9.74 9.00 -11.88
C PHE A 460 9.60 8.69 -10.38
N GLN A 461 10.56 8.02 -9.74
CA GLN A 461 10.51 7.68 -8.32
C GLN A 461 11.26 8.74 -7.50
N ASN A 462 10.58 9.30 -6.50
CA ASN A 462 11.15 10.28 -5.57
C ASN A 462 10.91 9.75 -4.16
N ASN A 463 11.96 9.60 -3.37
CA ASN A 463 11.89 9.16 -1.99
C ASN A 463 12.31 10.30 -1.08
N LEU A 464 11.40 10.70 -0.20
CA LEU A 464 11.59 11.80 0.76
C LEU A 464 11.81 11.23 2.16
N VAL A 465 12.51 11.95 3.03
CA VAL A 465 12.60 11.65 4.46
C VAL A 465 12.52 12.94 5.27
N TRP A 466 11.72 12.96 6.33
CA TRP A 466 11.47 14.14 7.16
C TRP A 466 11.13 13.77 8.61
N THR A 467 11.25 14.74 9.51
CA THR A 467 10.76 14.64 10.89
C THR A 467 9.28 14.96 10.96
N ASP A 468 8.51 14.08 11.58
CA ASP A 468 7.06 14.20 11.74
C ASP A 468 6.66 14.02 13.20
N THR A 469 5.55 14.64 13.62
CA THR A 469 5.06 14.57 15.01
C THR A 469 3.60 14.09 15.11
N ARG A 470 3.03 13.52 14.05
CA ARG A 470 1.63 13.05 14.03
C ARG A 470 1.26 12.04 15.11
N GLU A 471 2.24 11.31 15.64
CA GLU A 471 2.06 10.33 16.75
C GLU A 471 2.34 10.94 18.13
N GLY A 472 2.55 12.26 18.23
CA GLY A 472 2.84 12.99 19.47
C GLY A 472 4.33 13.11 19.82
N HIS A 473 5.20 12.42 19.07
CA HIS A 473 6.66 12.37 19.25
C HIS A 473 7.36 12.62 17.91
N GLN A 474 8.54 13.26 17.93
CA GLN A 474 9.38 13.43 16.73
C GLN A 474 9.89 12.06 16.25
N ASN A 475 9.43 11.63 15.08
CA ASN A 475 9.79 10.38 14.43
C ASN A 475 10.18 10.62 12.98
N ILE A 476 10.89 9.66 12.38
CA ILE A 476 11.35 9.77 10.99
C ILE A 476 10.31 9.13 10.08
N TYR A 477 9.79 9.91 9.15
CA TYR A 477 8.85 9.45 8.15
C TYR A 477 9.43 9.55 6.74
N THR A 478 8.99 8.64 5.87
CA THR A 478 9.30 8.63 4.44
C THR A 478 8.04 8.54 3.60
N ALA A 479 8.15 8.97 2.33
CA ALA A 479 7.16 8.73 1.30
C ALA A 479 7.84 8.46 -0.04
N LYS A 480 7.22 7.59 -0.83
CA LYS A 480 7.56 7.31 -2.23
C LYS A 480 6.55 8.05 -3.12
N VAL A 481 6.98 9.13 -3.77
CA VAL A 481 6.15 9.89 -4.71
C VAL A 481 6.51 9.48 -6.13
N ILE A 482 5.54 8.87 -6.83
CA ILE A 482 5.68 8.55 -8.26
C ILE A 482 5.09 9.68 -9.10
N THR A 483 5.90 10.26 -10.00
CA THR A 483 5.55 11.47 -10.76
C THR A 483 5.05 11.23 -12.18
N LYS A 484 4.88 9.96 -12.58
CA LYS A 484 4.13 9.57 -13.79
C LYS A 484 2.68 9.19 -13.47
N LEU A 485 1.84 9.20 -14.49
CA LEU A 485 0.55 8.50 -14.47
C LEU A 485 0.72 7.03 -14.05
N LEU A 486 -0.13 6.57 -13.14
CA LEU A 486 -0.18 5.16 -12.76
C LEU A 486 -1.24 4.41 -13.58
N ILE A 487 -0.96 3.15 -13.87
CA ILE A 487 -1.91 2.26 -14.54
C ILE A 487 -3.12 2.06 -13.61
N PRO A 488 -4.35 2.38 -14.04
CA PRO A 488 -5.53 2.20 -13.20
C PRO A 488 -5.69 0.74 -12.75
N LYS A 489 -6.11 0.53 -11.50
CA LYS A 489 -6.41 -0.81 -10.98
C LYS A 489 -7.83 -1.20 -11.40
N LEU A 490 -7.97 -2.36 -12.03
CA LEU A 490 -9.28 -2.90 -12.38
C LEU A 490 -9.94 -3.49 -11.11
N ILE A 491 -11.21 -3.15 -10.86
CA ILE A 491 -11.93 -3.52 -9.61
C ILE A 491 -13.06 -4.50 -9.90
N SER A 492 -13.97 -4.17 -10.82
CA SER A 492 -15.16 -4.97 -11.13
C SER A 492 -15.51 -4.92 -12.61
N PRO A 493 -16.00 -6.02 -13.23
CA PRO A 493 -16.01 -7.39 -12.71
C PRO A 493 -14.59 -7.89 -12.43
N THR A 494 -14.42 -8.71 -11.39
CA THR A 494 -13.11 -9.27 -11.01
C THR A 494 -12.59 -10.24 -12.08
N SER A 495 -11.27 -10.40 -12.19
CA SER A 495 -10.68 -11.26 -13.23
C SER A 495 -11.13 -12.72 -13.10
N ALA A 496 -11.45 -13.34 -14.24
CA ALA A 496 -12.05 -14.67 -14.38
C ALA A 496 -13.41 -14.86 -13.66
N SER A 497 -14.16 -13.78 -13.40
CA SER A 497 -15.52 -13.88 -12.84
C SER A 497 -16.55 -14.40 -13.85
N HIS A 498 -17.61 -15.02 -13.33
CA HIS A 498 -18.83 -15.35 -14.05
C HIS A 498 -19.96 -14.47 -13.49
N ILE A 499 -20.73 -13.82 -14.35
CA ILE A 499 -21.76 -12.85 -13.95
C ILE A 499 -23.10 -13.11 -14.64
N THR A 500 -24.18 -12.97 -13.87
CA THR A 500 -25.57 -13.09 -14.34
C THR A 500 -26.14 -11.81 -14.94
N ASP A 501 -25.41 -10.70 -14.79
CA ASP A 501 -25.73 -9.39 -15.36
C ASP A 501 -25.11 -9.28 -16.76
N ASN A 502 -25.97 -9.05 -17.76
CA ASN A 502 -25.58 -8.84 -19.15
C ASN A 502 -25.40 -7.35 -19.50
N THR A 503 -25.47 -6.46 -18.49
CA THR A 503 -25.16 -5.02 -18.55
C THR A 503 -24.11 -4.62 -17.50
N PRO A 504 -22.97 -5.33 -17.38
CA PRO A 504 -21.99 -5.08 -16.33
C PRO A 504 -21.42 -3.66 -16.36
N ILE A 505 -21.31 -3.08 -15.15
CA ILE A 505 -20.55 -1.86 -14.93
C ILE A 505 -19.07 -2.23 -14.75
N LEU A 506 -18.23 -1.74 -15.64
CA LEU A 506 -16.78 -1.84 -15.54
C LEU A 506 -16.27 -0.71 -14.63
N VAL A 507 -15.60 -1.06 -13.53
CA VAL A 507 -15.15 -0.14 -12.48
C VAL A 507 -13.66 -0.30 -12.26
N TRP A 508 -12.93 0.81 -12.30
CA TRP A 508 -11.51 0.87 -11.98
C TRP A 508 -11.26 1.89 -10.86
N GLN A 509 -10.01 1.96 -10.40
CA GLN A 509 -9.51 2.93 -9.44
C GLN A 509 -8.22 3.55 -9.98
N ASP A 510 -8.14 4.86 -9.96
CA ASP A 510 -6.89 5.58 -10.21
C ASP A 510 -6.09 5.77 -8.93
N PHE A 511 -4.76 5.83 -9.09
CA PHE A 511 -3.78 6.05 -8.03
C PHE A 511 -2.76 7.13 -8.43
N SER A 512 -2.98 7.86 -9.51
CA SER A 512 -2.10 8.94 -9.94
C SER A 512 -2.20 10.10 -8.94
N TYR A 513 -1.07 10.54 -8.37
CA TYR A 513 -1.04 11.63 -7.38
C TYR A 513 -0.57 12.95 -7.99
N TYR A 514 0.61 12.87 -8.60
CA TYR A 514 1.36 14.04 -9.01
C TYR A 514 0.86 14.54 -10.36
N ASP A 515 0.89 13.64 -11.36
CA ASP A 515 0.31 13.88 -12.67
C ASP A 515 -1.22 13.67 -12.64
N THR A 516 -1.96 14.70 -13.01
CA THR A 516 -3.43 14.74 -12.91
C THR A 516 -4.06 14.06 -14.12
N VAL A 517 -4.74 12.95 -13.89
CA VAL A 517 -5.57 12.31 -14.93
C VAL A 517 -6.62 13.29 -15.44
N SER A 518 -6.64 13.48 -16.75
CA SER A 518 -7.62 14.30 -17.47
C SER A 518 -8.70 13.45 -18.12
N PHE A 519 -8.38 12.23 -18.57
CA PHE A 519 -9.35 11.24 -19.02
C PHE A 519 -8.79 9.80 -19.04
N TYR A 520 -9.68 8.82 -19.15
CA TYR A 520 -9.36 7.42 -19.36
C TYR A 520 -9.70 6.95 -20.77
N ARG A 521 -9.04 5.87 -21.18
CA ARG A 521 -9.42 5.04 -22.33
C ARG A 521 -9.63 3.60 -21.89
N LEU A 522 -10.88 3.17 -21.93
CA LEU A 522 -11.33 1.80 -21.73
C LEU A 522 -11.26 1.02 -23.05
N GLN A 523 -10.86 -0.25 -22.99
CA GLN A 523 -11.03 -1.20 -24.08
C GLN A 523 -11.64 -2.51 -23.58
N TYR A 524 -12.48 -3.14 -24.40
CA TYR A 524 -12.85 -4.55 -24.24
C TYR A 524 -12.82 -5.30 -25.58
N SER A 525 -12.59 -6.63 -25.53
CA SER A 525 -12.60 -7.52 -26.69
C SER A 525 -12.92 -8.96 -26.29
N LEU A 526 -13.29 -9.79 -27.28
CA LEU A 526 -13.33 -11.26 -27.15
C LEU A 526 -11.93 -11.89 -27.31
N ASP A 527 -10.98 -11.16 -27.90
CA ASP A 527 -9.57 -11.59 -28.00
C ASP A 527 -8.76 -11.02 -26.85
N LYS A 528 -8.22 -11.91 -26.00
CA LYS A 528 -7.36 -11.57 -24.86
C LYS A 528 -6.14 -10.73 -25.21
N ASN A 529 -5.66 -10.80 -26.46
CA ASN A 529 -4.49 -10.06 -26.92
C ASN A 529 -4.85 -8.68 -27.49
N PHE A 530 -6.16 -8.37 -27.61
CA PHE A 530 -6.66 -7.13 -28.22
C PHE A 530 -6.15 -6.90 -29.66
N ALA A 531 -5.91 -7.98 -30.43
CA ALA A 531 -5.47 -7.88 -31.83
C ALA A 531 -6.66 -7.73 -32.80
N THR A 532 -7.85 -8.22 -32.42
CA THR A 532 -9.09 -8.07 -33.19
C THR A 532 -10.29 -7.75 -32.28
N GLY A 533 -11.40 -7.31 -32.86
CA GLY A 533 -12.69 -7.13 -32.16
C GLY A 533 -12.76 -6.03 -31.10
N VAL A 534 -11.71 -5.22 -30.94
CA VAL A 534 -11.54 -4.27 -29.84
C VAL A 534 -12.55 -3.12 -29.91
N GLN A 535 -13.42 -3.04 -28.91
CA GLN A 535 -14.20 -1.83 -28.62
C GLN A 535 -13.34 -0.87 -27.81
N THR A 536 -13.35 0.42 -28.15
CA THR A 536 -12.53 1.46 -27.51
C THR A 536 -13.38 2.67 -27.15
N PHE A 537 -13.35 3.06 -25.89
CA PHE A 537 -14.04 4.25 -25.37
C PHE A 537 -12.99 5.16 -24.75
N SER A 538 -12.93 6.42 -25.18
CA SER A 538 -11.87 7.38 -24.81
C SER A 538 -12.49 8.72 -24.45
N GLY A 539 -11.83 9.49 -23.58
CA GLY A 539 -12.39 10.74 -23.06
C GLY A 539 -13.33 10.52 -21.87
N LEU A 540 -13.26 9.36 -21.21
CA LEU A 540 -14.03 9.05 -20.01
C LEU A 540 -13.43 9.84 -18.83
N THR A 541 -14.23 10.60 -18.09
CA THR A 541 -13.76 11.35 -16.91
C THR A 541 -13.97 10.60 -15.60
N ASP A 542 -14.97 9.72 -15.56
CA ASP A 542 -15.31 8.90 -14.39
C ASP A 542 -14.48 7.60 -14.34
N THR A 543 -14.40 6.98 -13.16
CA THR A 543 -13.72 5.69 -12.95
C THR A 543 -14.66 4.48 -13.05
N MET A 544 -15.86 4.68 -13.59
CA MET A 544 -16.85 3.66 -13.86
C MET A 544 -17.47 3.86 -15.24
N TRP A 545 -17.81 2.78 -15.91
CA TRP A 545 -18.43 2.80 -17.22
C TRP A 545 -19.43 1.66 -17.37
N ALA A 546 -20.61 1.98 -17.91
CA ALA A 546 -21.65 1.01 -18.24
C ALA A 546 -21.95 1.16 -19.73
N ASP A 547 -22.06 0.04 -20.45
CA ASP A 547 -22.57 0.07 -21.82
C ASP A 547 -24.09 0.33 -21.80
N SER A 548 -24.58 0.99 -22.85
CA SER A 548 -26.00 1.06 -23.17
C SER A 548 -26.51 -0.21 -23.88
N LEU A 549 -25.59 -1.06 -24.36
CA LEU A 549 -25.85 -2.31 -25.05
C LEU A 549 -25.74 -3.51 -24.09
N VAL A 550 -26.48 -4.57 -24.42
CA VAL A 550 -26.45 -5.84 -23.71
C VAL A 550 -25.29 -6.70 -24.25
N PHE A 551 -24.41 -7.14 -23.37
CA PHE A 551 -23.32 -8.07 -23.68
C PHE A 551 -23.89 -9.47 -23.99
N ALA A 552 -23.30 -10.16 -24.97
CA ALA A 552 -23.68 -11.51 -25.32
C ALA A 552 -23.09 -12.52 -24.31
N GLU A 553 -23.66 -13.72 -24.22
CA GLU A 553 -23.10 -14.76 -23.34
C GLU A 553 -21.79 -15.33 -23.89
N THR A 554 -20.68 -14.80 -23.41
CA THR A 554 -19.32 -15.20 -23.77
C THR A 554 -18.32 -14.56 -22.80
N THR A 555 -17.02 -14.90 -22.94
CA THR A 555 -15.94 -14.28 -22.19
C THR A 555 -15.44 -13.00 -22.88
N TYR A 556 -15.37 -11.92 -22.11
CA TYR A 556 -14.79 -10.65 -22.49
C TYR A 556 -13.50 -10.40 -21.70
N TYR A 557 -12.54 -9.75 -22.35
CA TYR A 557 -11.31 -9.22 -21.77
C TYR A 557 -11.38 -7.71 -21.80
N TRP A 558 -10.98 -7.04 -20.71
CA TRP A 558 -11.04 -5.59 -20.60
C TRP A 558 -9.83 -4.99 -19.89
N ARG A 559 -9.51 -3.75 -20.25
CA ARG A 559 -8.34 -3.00 -19.77
C ARG A 559 -8.58 -1.49 -19.85
N VAL A 560 -7.90 -0.72 -19.01
CA VAL A 560 -8.04 0.75 -18.91
C VAL A 560 -6.67 1.39 -18.84
N GLN A 561 -6.50 2.54 -19.49
CA GLN A 561 -5.34 3.41 -19.29
C GLN A 561 -5.78 4.85 -19.03
N SER A 562 -5.01 5.60 -18.25
CA SER A 562 -5.23 7.02 -18.01
C SER A 562 -4.42 7.89 -18.98
N PHE A 563 -4.81 9.15 -19.09
CA PHE A 563 -4.14 10.20 -19.85
C PHE A 563 -4.14 11.52 -19.06
N ASN A 564 -3.05 12.28 -19.14
CA ASN A 564 -2.97 13.63 -18.59
C ASN A 564 -3.41 14.69 -19.63
N LYS A 565 -3.32 15.98 -19.26
CA LYS A 565 -3.68 17.11 -20.14
C LYS A 565 -2.71 17.32 -21.32
N HIS A 566 -1.53 16.71 -21.28
CA HIS A 566 -0.49 16.80 -22.30
C HIS A 566 -0.58 15.65 -23.32
N GLY A 567 -1.34 14.59 -23.01
CA GLY A 567 -1.53 13.42 -23.87
C GLY A 567 -0.64 12.23 -23.53
N ASP A 568 0.19 12.34 -22.48
CA ASP A 568 0.93 11.20 -21.93
C ASP A 568 -0.05 10.16 -21.39
N SER A 569 0.37 8.89 -21.33
CA SER A 569 -0.50 7.79 -20.89
C SER A 569 0.19 6.88 -19.89
N SER A 570 -0.58 6.32 -18.96
CA SER A 570 -0.11 5.25 -18.07
C SER A 570 0.30 3.97 -18.81
N GLY A 571 -0.22 3.76 -20.02
CA GLY A 571 -0.31 2.45 -20.63
C GLY A 571 -1.39 1.57 -19.98
N TYR A 572 -1.65 0.42 -20.61
CA TYR A 572 -2.62 -0.58 -20.13
C TYR A 572 -2.00 -1.54 -19.11
N GLN A 573 -2.85 -2.27 -18.38
CA GLN A 573 -2.44 -3.43 -17.58
C GLN A 573 -1.76 -4.46 -18.49
N GLU A 574 -0.61 -5.01 -18.06
CA GLU A 574 0.09 -6.09 -18.79
C GLU A 574 -0.78 -7.34 -18.93
N VAL A 575 -1.57 -7.64 -17.90
CA VAL A 575 -2.58 -8.70 -17.89
C VAL A 575 -3.96 -8.04 -17.78
N PRO A 576 -4.82 -8.14 -18.80
CA PRO A 576 -6.19 -7.62 -18.74
C PRO A 576 -7.04 -8.44 -17.78
N PHE A 577 -8.09 -7.84 -17.21
CA PHE A 577 -9.11 -8.62 -16.52
C PHE A 577 -10.01 -9.33 -17.54
N SER A 578 -10.59 -10.45 -17.14
CA SER A 578 -11.64 -11.13 -17.90
C SER A 578 -12.90 -11.36 -17.06
N PHE A 579 -14.05 -11.43 -17.72
CA PHE A 579 -15.30 -11.89 -17.12
C PHE A 579 -16.11 -12.63 -18.18
N SER A 580 -16.99 -13.52 -17.74
CA SER A 580 -17.93 -14.19 -18.65
C SER A 580 -19.35 -13.85 -18.28
N VAL A 581 -20.12 -13.38 -19.26
CA VAL A 581 -21.55 -13.16 -19.13
C VAL A 581 -22.25 -14.49 -19.34
N ASP A 582 -23.08 -14.89 -18.38
CA ASP A 582 -23.94 -16.07 -18.44
C ASP A 582 -25.20 -15.72 -17.64
N ALA A 583 -26.28 -15.35 -18.34
CA ALA A 583 -27.55 -14.93 -17.74
C ALA A 583 -28.64 -16.00 -17.89
N THR A 584 -28.32 -17.12 -18.56
CA THR A 584 -29.28 -18.17 -18.89
C THR A 584 -29.19 -19.31 -17.90
N ALA A 585 -30.16 -19.34 -16.99
CA ALA A 585 -30.29 -20.42 -16.01
C ALA A 585 -30.27 -21.83 -16.65
N PRO A 586 -29.63 -22.82 -15.99
CA PRO A 586 -29.71 -24.21 -16.41
C PRO A 586 -31.15 -24.71 -16.34
N SER A 587 -31.49 -25.72 -17.14
CA SER A 587 -32.81 -26.35 -17.09
C SER A 587 -33.04 -27.07 -15.75
N ALA A 588 -34.30 -27.19 -15.33
CA ALA A 588 -34.61 -28.02 -14.17
C ALA A 588 -34.27 -29.50 -14.47
N PRO A 589 -33.65 -30.23 -13.54
CA PRO A 589 -33.40 -31.66 -13.71
C PRO A 589 -34.68 -32.48 -13.90
N VAL A 590 -34.55 -33.73 -14.37
CA VAL A 590 -35.61 -34.73 -14.36
C VAL A 590 -35.35 -35.70 -13.21
N LEU A 591 -36.34 -35.90 -12.34
CA LEU A 591 -36.23 -36.86 -11.23
C LEU A 591 -36.34 -38.30 -11.77
N ILE A 592 -35.46 -39.21 -11.35
CA ILE A 592 -35.35 -40.58 -11.89
C ILE A 592 -35.74 -41.64 -10.85
N ALA A 593 -35.30 -41.50 -9.59
CA ALA A 593 -35.64 -42.42 -8.50
C ALA A 593 -35.42 -41.76 -7.14
N PRO A 594 -36.23 -42.11 -6.10
CA PRO A 594 -37.45 -42.92 -6.14
C PRO A 594 -38.63 -42.14 -6.74
N LEU A 595 -39.56 -42.86 -7.41
CA LEU A 595 -40.71 -42.25 -8.12
C LEU A 595 -42.09 -42.54 -7.54
N ASP A 596 -42.25 -43.56 -6.68
CA ASP A 596 -43.56 -43.97 -6.14
C ASP A 596 -43.43 -44.68 -4.78
N THR A 597 -42.69 -45.78 -4.71
CA THR A 597 -42.46 -46.53 -3.46
C THR A 597 -41.01 -46.97 -3.33
N THR A 598 -40.54 -47.13 -2.08
CA THR A 598 -39.25 -47.76 -1.75
C THR A 598 -39.39 -48.59 -0.49
N GLY A 599 -38.81 -49.80 -0.49
CA GLY A 599 -38.63 -50.63 0.70
C GLY A 599 -37.29 -50.39 1.41
N ASP A 600 -36.46 -49.49 0.87
CA ASP A 600 -35.22 -48.99 1.44
C ASP A 600 -35.50 -47.66 2.16
N PRO A 601 -35.29 -47.57 3.50
CA PRO A 601 -35.51 -46.35 4.27
C PRO A 601 -34.36 -45.34 4.12
N THR A 602 -33.26 -45.71 3.46
CA THR A 602 -32.13 -44.84 3.10
C THR A 602 -31.97 -44.77 1.57
N PRO A 603 -32.99 -44.33 0.81
CA PRO A 603 -32.98 -44.48 -0.64
C PRO A 603 -31.91 -43.63 -1.34
N LEU A 604 -31.36 -44.18 -2.44
CA LEU A 604 -30.53 -43.44 -3.38
C LEU A 604 -31.39 -42.55 -4.29
N PHE A 605 -31.34 -41.23 -4.06
CA PHE A 605 -31.96 -40.25 -4.94
C PHE A 605 -31.14 -40.05 -6.20
N ARG A 606 -31.77 -40.04 -7.38
CA ARG A 606 -31.12 -39.86 -8.68
C ARG A 606 -31.92 -38.95 -9.59
N TRP A 607 -31.25 -38.02 -10.27
CA TRP A 607 -31.84 -37.14 -11.29
C TRP A 607 -31.00 -37.14 -12.57
N SER A 608 -31.52 -36.54 -13.63
CA SER A 608 -30.75 -36.35 -14.87
C SER A 608 -29.65 -35.32 -14.66
N ALA A 609 -28.45 -35.59 -15.20
CA ALA A 609 -27.47 -34.53 -15.38
C ALA A 609 -28.05 -33.42 -16.28
N VAL A 610 -27.73 -32.18 -15.95
CA VAL A 610 -28.08 -30.98 -16.72
C VAL A 610 -26.79 -30.37 -17.25
N SER A 611 -26.75 -30.02 -18.53
CA SER A 611 -25.69 -29.18 -19.07
C SER A 611 -26.00 -27.71 -18.79
N ALA A 612 -24.96 -26.89 -18.61
CA ALA A 612 -25.10 -25.44 -18.74
C ALA A 612 -25.75 -25.05 -20.09
N SER A 613 -26.25 -23.82 -20.15
CA SER A 613 -26.69 -23.15 -21.37
C SER A 613 -25.63 -23.28 -22.49
N LYS A 614 -26.06 -23.43 -23.75
CA LYS A 614 -25.17 -23.78 -24.87
C LYS A 614 -24.40 -22.58 -25.46
N SER A 615 -23.73 -21.78 -24.62
CA SER A 615 -22.98 -20.58 -25.04
C SER A 615 -21.44 -20.74 -24.99
N PHE A 616 -20.89 -21.71 -24.24
CA PHE A 616 -19.43 -21.87 -24.06
C PHE A 616 -18.68 -22.70 -25.12
N GLU A 617 -19.18 -22.82 -26.35
CA GLU A 617 -18.48 -23.55 -27.44
C GLU A 617 -17.36 -22.73 -28.13
N SER A 618 -16.28 -22.38 -27.42
CA SER A 618 -14.99 -22.01 -28.06
C SER A 618 -13.73 -22.01 -27.17
N TYR A 619 -13.54 -22.99 -26.29
CA TYR A 619 -12.17 -23.41 -25.94
C TYR A 619 -12.04 -24.93 -25.74
N LYS A 620 -10.80 -25.43 -25.86
CA LYS A 620 -10.43 -26.85 -25.95
C LYS A 620 -10.89 -27.69 -24.73
N PRO A 621 -11.03 -29.02 -24.86
CA PRO A 621 -11.97 -29.79 -24.06
C PRO A 621 -11.57 -29.85 -22.58
N GLN A 622 -12.28 -29.08 -21.78
CA GLN A 622 -12.58 -29.45 -20.40
C GLN A 622 -14.07 -29.80 -20.32
N THR A 623 -14.36 -30.82 -19.52
CA THR A 623 -15.72 -31.28 -19.20
C THR A 623 -16.62 -30.10 -18.85
N ALA A 624 -17.86 -30.12 -19.36
CA ALA A 624 -18.85 -29.04 -19.24
C ALA A 624 -18.85 -28.34 -17.88
N SER A 625 -19.01 -27.01 -17.90
CA SER A 625 -19.04 -26.14 -16.70
C SER A 625 -19.86 -26.80 -15.57
N PRO A 626 -19.29 -26.96 -14.36
CA PRO A 626 -19.84 -27.86 -13.34
C PRO A 626 -21.12 -27.30 -12.73
N VAL A 627 -22.25 -27.65 -13.33
CA VAL A 627 -23.59 -27.44 -12.78
C VAL A 627 -23.68 -28.11 -11.41
N ARG A 628 -24.07 -27.33 -10.40
CA ARG A 628 -24.31 -27.75 -9.03
C ARG A 628 -25.80 -28.01 -8.81
N TYR A 629 -26.12 -28.82 -7.81
CA TYR A 629 -27.50 -29.12 -7.45
C TYR A 629 -27.80 -28.79 -5.98
N THR A 630 -29.01 -28.27 -5.75
CA THR A 630 -29.65 -28.30 -4.42
C THR A 630 -30.74 -29.36 -4.43
N TRP A 631 -30.60 -30.39 -3.60
CA TRP A 631 -31.58 -31.44 -3.36
C TRP A 631 -32.32 -31.17 -2.03
N GLN A 632 -33.63 -31.43 -1.99
CA GLN A 632 -34.46 -31.24 -0.80
C GLN A 632 -35.45 -32.38 -0.59
N LEU A 633 -35.75 -32.67 0.68
CA LEU A 633 -36.76 -33.63 1.14
C LEU A 633 -37.73 -32.95 2.13
N ALA A 634 -39.02 -33.25 2.02
CA ALA A 634 -40.08 -32.75 2.90
C ALA A 634 -41.20 -33.81 3.08
N GLN A 635 -42.14 -33.54 3.98
CA GLN A 635 -43.39 -34.32 4.15
C GLN A 635 -44.61 -33.63 3.53
N ASP A 636 -44.46 -32.42 2.97
CA ASP A 636 -45.52 -31.67 2.30
C ASP A 636 -45.14 -31.23 0.89
N THR A 637 -46.12 -31.12 -0.01
CA THR A 637 -45.92 -30.74 -1.42
C THR A 637 -45.44 -29.31 -1.63
N ALA A 638 -45.68 -28.41 -0.66
CA ALA A 638 -45.24 -27.02 -0.73
C ALA A 638 -43.80 -26.81 -0.24
N PHE A 639 -43.20 -27.82 0.43
CA PHE A 639 -41.92 -27.73 1.12
C PHE A 639 -41.93 -26.61 2.15
N THR A 640 -43.03 -26.54 2.90
CA THR A 640 -43.26 -25.58 3.99
C THR A 640 -42.21 -25.77 5.08
N PHE A 641 -41.80 -27.01 5.32
CA PHE A 641 -40.63 -27.35 6.11
C PHE A 641 -39.77 -28.40 5.38
N ASN A 642 -38.53 -28.04 5.03
CA ASN A 642 -37.57 -28.99 4.48
C ASN A 642 -37.02 -29.83 5.63
N LEU A 643 -37.25 -31.14 5.61
CA LEU A 643 -36.61 -32.08 6.53
C LEU A 643 -35.11 -32.11 6.31
N ILE A 644 -34.69 -32.09 5.03
CA ILE A 644 -33.28 -32.09 4.63
C ILE A 644 -33.12 -31.16 3.43
N THR A 645 -32.00 -30.43 3.38
CA THR A 645 -31.55 -29.67 2.23
C THR A 645 -30.04 -29.85 2.09
N VAL A 646 -29.59 -30.21 0.89
CA VAL A 646 -28.18 -30.40 0.56
C VAL A 646 -27.87 -29.61 -0.71
N SER A 647 -26.86 -28.75 -0.65
CA SER A 647 -26.41 -27.88 -1.75
C SER A 647 -25.00 -28.25 -2.23
N ASP A 648 -24.54 -27.59 -3.29
CA ASP A 648 -23.20 -27.70 -3.88
C ASP A 648 -22.83 -29.10 -4.39
N LEU A 649 -23.84 -29.97 -4.56
CA LEU A 649 -23.70 -31.31 -5.11
C LEU A 649 -23.23 -31.24 -6.57
N ILE A 650 -22.10 -31.87 -6.86
CA ILE A 650 -21.56 -32.06 -8.23
C ILE A 650 -22.13 -33.30 -8.93
N ASN A 651 -22.60 -34.27 -8.15
CA ASN A 651 -23.16 -35.52 -8.66
C ASN A 651 -24.66 -35.37 -8.85
N TYR A 652 -25.20 -36.05 -9.87
CA TYR A 652 -26.63 -36.12 -10.18
C TYR A 652 -27.35 -37.21 -9.36
N SER A 653 -26.88 -37.43 -8.14
CA SER A 653 -27.42 -38.39 -7.18
C SER A 653 -27.02 -38.04 -5.75
N TYR A 654 -27.88 -38.35 -4.78
CA TYR A 654 -27.62 -38.21 -3.36
C TYR A 654 -28.07 -39.48 -2.63
N GLN A 655 -27.13 -40.14 -1.94
CA GLN A 655 -27.41 -41.27 -1.06
C GLN A 655 -27.82 -40.73 0.31
N LEU A 656 -29.01 -41.08 0.79
CA LEU A 656 -29.40 -40.75 2.16
C LEU A 656 -28.55 -41.58 3.14
N PRO A 657 -27.89 -40.97 4.15
CA PRO A 657 -27.06 -41.71 5.10
C PRO A 657 -27.91 -42.42 6.15
N ASP A 658 -27.39 -43.51 6.71
CA ASP A 658 -28.07 -44.34 7.73
C ASP A 658 -28.55 -43.54 8.96
N SER A 659 -27.83 -42.48 9.33
CA SER A 659 -28.20 -41.55 10.41
C SER A 659 -29.43 -40.68 10.10
N GLN A 660 -29.96 -40.73 8.88
CA GLN A 660 -31.14 -40.01 8.40
C GLN A 660 -32.19 -40.95 7.79
N SER A 661 -32.18 -42.23 8.19
CA SER A 661 -33.19 -43.23 7.82
C SER A 661 -34.62 -42.68 7.97
N LEU A 662 -35.44 -42.92 6.95
CA LEU A 662 -36.83 -42.46 6.89
C LEU A 662 -37.79 -43.41 7.61
N ASP A 663 -38.88 -42.85 8.15
CA ASP A 663 -39.89 -43.61 8.87
C ASP A 663 -40.76 -44.45 7.92
N THR A 664 -40.91 -45.73 8.24
CA THR A 664 -41.76 -46.65 7.49
C THR A 664 -43.24 -46.32 7.62
N GLY A 665 -43.99 -46.38 6.52
CA GLY A 665 -45.42 -46.04 6.45
C GLY A 665 -45.68 -44.58 6.11
N GLN A 666 -44.64 -43.73 6.03
CA GLN A 666 -44.78 -42.31 5.75
C GLN A 666 -44.66 -41.98 4.26
N THR A 667 -45.34 -40.91 3.84
CA THR A 667 -45.16 -40.25 2.54
C THR A 667 -44.12 -39.15 2.66
N TYR A 668 -43.23 -39.06 1.66
CA TYR A 668 -42.26 -37.99 1.50
C TYR A 668 -42.34 -37.38 0.10
N PHE A 669 -41.86 -36.15 -0.02
CA PHE A 669 -41.73 -35.43 -1.28
C PHE A 669 -40.28 -34.97 -1.42
N TRP A 670 -39.72 -35.08 -2.62
CA TRP A 670 -38.38 -34.59 -2.90
C TRP A 670 -38.32 -33.80 -4.20
N ARG A 671 -37.37 -32.86 -4.27
CA ARG A 671 -37.16 -31.99 -5.43
C ARG A 671 -35.70 -31.57 -5.56
N VAL A 672 -35.30 -31.19 -6.77
CA VAL A 672 -33.93 -30.75 -7.09
C VAL A 672 -33.99 -29.46 -7.91
N LYS A 673 -33.03 -28.56 -7.75
CA LYS A 673 -32.73 -27.50 -8.72
C LYS A 673 -31.26 -27.56 -9.13
N ALA A 674 -30.98 -27.08 -10.34
CA ALA A 674 -29.65 -26.87 -10.86
C ALA A 674 -29.22 -25.40 -10.71
N TYR A 675 -27.92 -25.14 -10.59
CA TYR A 675 -27.33 -23.81 -10.75
C TYR A 675 -25.93 -23.90 -11.35
N ASP A 676 -25.53 -22.86 -12.07
CA ASP A 676 -24.22 -22.76 -12.74
C ASP A 676 -23.19 -21.99 -11.88
N LEU A 677 -22.03 -21.70 -12.47
CA LEU A 677 -20.94 -20.95 -11.82
C LEU A 677 -21.16 -19.43 -11.77
N ALA A 678 -22.06 -18.87 -12.60
CA ALA A 678 -22.49 -17.47 -12.47
C ALA A 678 -23.50 -17.31 -11.32
N GLY A 679 -24.19 -18.40 -10.97
CA GLY A 679 -25.19 -18.46 -9.91
C GLY A 679 -26.63 -18.38 -10.42
N ASN A 680 -26.87 -18.46 -11.74
CA ASN A 680 -28.24 -18.59 -12.24
C ASN A 680 -28.82 -19.92 -11.78
N GLN A 681 -30.12 -19.92 -11.45
CA GLN A 681 -30.76 -21.08 -10.83
C GLN A 681 -31.95 -21.53 -11.67
N SER A 682 -32.04 -22.84 -11.91
CA SER A 682 -33.28 -23.42 -12.42
C SER A 682 -34.40 -23.25 -11.39
N ASN A 683 -35.65 -23.28 -11.86
CA ASN A 683 -36.74 -23.65 -10.97
C ASN A 683 -36.45 -25.01 -10.33
N PHE A 684 -36.92 -25.24 -9.10
CA PHE A 684 -37.00 -26.59 -8.58
C PHE A 684 -37.88 -27.46 -9.48
N THR A 685 -37.53 -28.74 -9.61
CA THR A 685 -38.40 -29.75 -10.21
C THR A 685 -39.77 -29.73 -9.53
N VAL A 686 -40.82 -30.09 -10.29
CA VAL A 686 -42.09 -30.49 -9.68
C VAL A 686 -41.78 -31.62 -8.68
N PRO A 687 -42.22 -31.51 -7.41
CA PRO A 687 -41.86 -32.52 -6.41
C PRO A 687 -42.43 -33.90 -6.74
N THR A 688 -41.60 -34.92 -6.60
CA THR A 688 -42.03 -36.31 -6.70
C THR A 688 -42.42 -36.83 -5.33
N LYS A 689 -43.65 -37.36 -5.22
CA LYS A 689 -44.11 -38.14 -4.06
C LYS A 689 -43.42 -39.50 -4.07
N PHE A 690 -43.05 -40.01 -2.90
CA PHE A 690 -42.86 -41.44 -2.70
C PHE A 690 -43.31 -41.88 -1.30
N GLU A 691 -43.61 -43.15 -1.13
CA GLU A 691 -43.86 -43.77 0.18
C GLU A 691 -42.70 -44.71 0.57
N VAL A 692 -42.27 -44.62 1.83
CA VAL A 692 -41.32 -45.56 2.42
C VAL A 692 -42.14 -46.69 3.04
N TRP A 693 -42.06 -47.88 2.49
CA TRP A 693 -42.78 -49.04 3.01
C TRP A 693 -41.89 -49.86 3.94
N GLY A 694 -42.36 -50.10 5.15
CA GLY A 694 -41.76 -51.12 6.00
C GLY A 694 -41.99 -52.49 5.38
N TYR A 695 -40.94 -53.30 5.31
CA TYR A 695 -41.07 -54.72 5.00
C TYR A 695 -41.45 -55.47 6.27
N ILE A 696 -42.26 -56.52 6.13
CA ILE A 696 -42.50 -57.48 7.21
C ILE A 696 -41.46 -58.60 7.02
N PRO A 697 -40.56 -58.85 7.98
CA PRO A 697 -39.67 -60.01 7.93
C PRO A 697 -40.52 -61.29 7.75
N GLY A 698 -40.13 -62.15 6.81
CA GLY A 698 -40.91 -63.34 6.47
C GLY A 698 -42.08 -63.16 5.50
N ASP A 699 -42.45 -61.93 5.11
CA ASP A 699 -43.36 -61.66 3.98
C ASP A 699 -42.53 -61.48 2.70
N ALA A 700 -42.09 -62.59 2.11
CA ALA A 700 -41.31 -62.58 0.89
C ALA A 700 -42.16 -62.25 -0.36
N THR A 701 -43.47 -62.48 -0.30
CA THR A 701 -44.39 -62.23 -1.41
C THR A 701 -44.86 -60.78 -1.52
N GLY A 702 -44.76 -60.01 -0.43
CA GLY A 702 -45.17 -58.61 -0.31
C GLY A 702 -46.68 -58.43 -0.15
N ASP A 703 -47.41 -59.44 0.34
CA ASP A 703 -48.89 -59.44 0.43
C ASP A 703 -49.42 -59.05 1.82
N LYS A 704 -48.52 -58.74 2.76
CA LYS A 704 -48.73 -58.39 4.17
C LYS A 704 -49.21 -59.56 5.05
N LYS A 705 -49.05 -60.81 4.62
CA LYS A 705 -49.44 -62.01 5.38
C LYS A 705 -48.34 -63.06 5.35
N ILE A 706 -47.56 -63.16 6.42
CA ILE A 706 -46.60 -64.26 6.58
C ILE A 706 -47.34 -65.61 6.57
N ASN A 707 -47.24 -66.35 5.47
CA ASN A 707 -47.94 -67.62 5.30
C ASN A 707 -47.16 -68.60 4.40
N LEU A 708 -47.80 -69.70 3.99
CA LEU A 708 -47.15 -70.74 3.19
C LEU A 708 -46.68 -70.22 1.81
N SER A 709 -47.31 -69.17 1.26
CA SER A 709 -46.86 -68.55 0.01
C SER A 709 -45.44 -68.00 0.11
N ASP A 710 -45.05 -67.43 1.26
CA ASP A 710 -43.73 -66.85 1.48
C ASP A 710 -42.65 -67.91 1.66
N VAL A 711 -42.98 -69.00 2.36
CA VAL A 711 -42.15 -70.21 2.44
C VAL A 711 -41.84 -70.73 1.03
N VAL A 712 -42.86 -70.85 0.18
CA VAL A 712 -42.71 -71.29 -1.22
C VAL A 712 -41.92 -70.28 -2.05
N TYR A 713 -42.11 -68.98 -1.82
CA TYR A 713 -41.38 -67.91 -2.51
C TYR A 713 -39.88 -67.96 -2.19
N ILE A 714 -39.51 -68.05 -0.91
CA ILE A 714 -38.12 -68.14 -0.45
C ILE A 714 -37.47 -69.45 -0.94
N ILE A 715 -38.18 -70.58 -0.92
CA ILE A 715 -37.68 -71.85 -1.49
C ILE A 715 -37.39 -71.68 -3.00
N ASN A 716 -38.28 -71.04 -3.76
CA ASN A 716 -38.06 -70.82 -5.19
C ASN A 716 -36.90 -69.84 -5.45
N TYR A 717 -36.75 -68.79 -4.62
CA TYR A 717 -35.61 -67.88 -4.67
C TYR A 717 -34.28 -68.62 -4.43
N ILE A 718 -34.14 -69.37 -3.33
CA ILE A 718 -32.91 -70.07 -2.95
C ILE A 718 -32.55 -71.21 -3.92
N PHE A 719 -33.53 -72.03 -4.32
CA PHE A 719 -33.28 -73.31 -4.99
C PHE A 719 -33.66 -73.37 -6.47
N LYS A 720 -34.34 -72.36 -7.02
CA LYS A 720 -34.85 -72.38 -8.41
C LYS A 720 -34.58 -71.08 -9.19
N ASN A 721 -33.63 -70.26 -8.73
CA ASN A 721 -33.34 -68.94 -9.31
C ASN A 721 -34.59 -68.05 -9.46
N GLY A 722 -35.49 -68.12 -8.47
CA GLY A 722 -36.64 -67.21 -8.40
C GLY A 722 -36.19 -65.75 -8.21
N PRO A 723 -37.09 -64.78 -8.44
CA PRO A 723 -36.82 -63.38 -8.13
C PRO A 723 -36.58 -63.16 -6.63
N VAL A 724 -35.80 -62.11 -6.31
CA VAL A 724 -35.62 -61.63 -4.93
C VAL A 724 -36.97 -61.28 -4.28
N PRO A 725 -37.10 -61.35 -2.93
CA PRO A 725 -38.29 -60.91 -2.20
C PRO A 725 -38.78 -59.52 -2.62
N LYS A 726 -40.09 -59.36 -2.81
CA LYS A 726 -40.63 -58.29 -3.69
C LYS A 726 -40.49 -56.86 -3.15
N ILE A 727 -40.48 -56.67 -1.84
CA ILE A 727 -40.51 -55.33 -1.21
C ILE A 727 -39.11 -54.88 -0.80
N ASN A 728 -38.36 -55.77 -0.15
CA ASN A 728 -36.98 -55.59 0.26
C ASN A 728 -36.37 -57.01 0.37
N PRO A 729 -35.11 -57.26 -0.04
CA PRO A 729 -34.46 -58.55 0.18
C PRO A 729 -34.61 -59.09 1.62
N LEU A 730 -34.52 -58.22 2.63
CA LEU A 730 -34.68 -58.58 4.04
C LEU A 730 -36.10 -59.06 4.41
N SER A 731 -37.12 -58.86 3.55
CA SER A 731 -38.44 -59.48 3.75
C SER A 731 -38.42 -61.00 3.58
N GLY A 732 -37.37 -61.55 2.96
CA GLY A 732 -37.08 -63.00 2.95
C GLY A 732 -36.26 -63.51 4.14
N ASP A 733 -35.68 -62.63 4.97
CA ASP A 733 -34.86 -62.98 6.13
C ASP A 733 -35.74 -63.04 7.38
N ALA A 734 -36.45 -64.16 7.53
CA ALA A 734 -37.41 -64.39 8.60
C ALA A 734 -36.78 -64.55 9.99
N ASN A 735 -35.46 -64.71 10.08
CA ASN A 735 -34.74 -64.80 11.35
C ASN A 735 -33.76 -63.64 11.63
N CYS A 736 -33.71 -62.65 10.74
CA CYS A 736 -32.90 -61.42 10.82
C CYS A 736 -31.40 -61.67 11.03
N ASN A 737 -30.81 -62.65 10.33
CA ASN A 737 -29.36 -62.90 10.34
C ASN A 737 -28.58 -62.11 9.27
N GLY A 738 -29.27 -61.33 8.44
CA GLY A 738 -28.76 -60.60 7.28
C GLY A 738 -28.64 -61.43 6.01
N LYS A 739 -29.19 -62.67 5.96
CA LYS A 739 -29.05 -63.57 4.82
C LYS A 739 -30.28 -64.46 4.65
N ILE A 740 -30.89 -64.38 3.46
CA ILE A 740 -32.01 -65.22 3.03
C ILE A 740 -31.51 -66.63 2.69
N ASN A 741 -31.80 -67.64 3.51
CA ASN A 741 -31.34 -69.02 3.34
C ASN A 741 -32.29 -70.06 3.97
N LEU A 742 -31.87 -71.34 3.99
CA LEU A 742 -32.72 -72.45 4.46
C LEU A 742 -33.18 -72.32 5.93
N PRO A 743 -32.37 -71.78 6.86
CA PRO A 743 -32.84 -71.29 8.15
C PRO A 743 -34.10 -70.41 8.13
N ASP A 744 -34.28 -69.50 7.17
CA ASP A 744 -35.49 -68.65 7.09
C ASP A 744 -36.74 -69.45 6.72
N VAL A 745 -36.60 -70.34 5.73
CA VAL A 745 -37.64 -71.32 5.37
C VAL A 745 -38.02 -72.16 6.59
N THR A 746 -37.02 -72.58 7.38
CA THR A 746 -37.22 -73.38 8.60
C THR A 746 -37.91 -72.57 9.70
N TYR A 747 -37.53 -71.31 9.87
CA TYR A 747 -38.10 -70.38 10.85
C TYR A 747 -39.59 -70.13 10.54
N LEU A 748 -39.91 -69.80 9.28
CA LEU A 748 -41.29 -69.61 8.83
C LEU A 748 -42.16 -70.86 9.00
N ILE A 749 -41.66 -72.04 8.65
CA ILE A 749 -42.40 -73.30 8.85
C ILE A 749 -42.70 -73.52 10.34
N ASN A 750 -41.74 -73.23 11.23
CA ASN A 750 -41.96 -73.37 12.68
C ASN A 750 -42.93 -72.31 13.21
N PHE A 751 -42.86 -71.06 12.75
CA PHE A 751 -43.83 -70.01 13.06
C PHE A 751 -45.25 -70.41 12.64
N ILE A 752 -45.45 -70.72 11.35
CA ILE A 752 -46.77 -70.98 10.74
C ILE A 752 -47.42 -72.26 11.30
N PHE A 753 -46.66 -73.34 11.51
CA PHE A 753 -47.23 -74.67 11.80
C PHE A 753 -46.94 -75.22 13.21
N LYS A 754 -46.04 -74.61 13.99
CA LYS A 754 -45.61 -75.14 15.30
C LYS A 754 -45.67 -74.11 16.43
N SER A 755 -46.43 -73.03 16.24
CA SER A 755 -46.54 -71.92 17.21
C SER A 755 -45.17 -71.32 17.60
N GLY A 756 -44.25 -71.26 16.63
CA GLY A 756 -42.96 -70.59 16.81
C GLY A 756 -43.10 -69.07 17.01
N PRO A 757 -42.01 -68.38 17.38
CA PRO A 757 -42.00 -66.92 17.47
C PRO A 757 -42.29 -66.26 16.11
N PHE A 758 -42.88 -65.05 16.16
CA PHE A 758 -43.10 -64.23 14.97
C PHE A 758 -41.74 -63.86 14.35
N PRO A 759 -41.60 -63.87 13.01
CA PRO A 759 -40.40 -63.38 12.33
C PRO A 759 -40.09 -61.93 12.69
N CYS A 760 -39.03 -61.75 13.48
CA CYS A 760 -38.48 -60.50 14.02
C CYS A 760 -39.51 -59.45 14.49
N THR A 761 -39.63 -59.29 15.82
CA THR A 761 -40.41 -58.22 16.45
C THR A 761 -39.74 -56.85 16.33
#